data_AF-A0A2E3XR90-F1
#
_entry.id   AF-A0A2E3XR90-F1
#
_cell.length_a   1.000
_cell.length_b   1.000
_cell.length_c   1.000
_cell.angle_alpha   90.00
_cell.angle_beta   90.00
_cell.angle_gamma   90.00
#
_symmetry.space_group_name_H-M   'P 1'
#
loop_
_entity.id
_entity.type
_entity.pdbx_description
1 polymer ?
#
loop_
_entity_poly.entity_id
_entity_poly.type
_entity_poly.pdbx_seq_one_letter_code
_entity_poly.pdbx_strand_id
1 'polypeptide(L)'
;MDKEVLLNLFKKITATLTIMALMHSCVPGGGSARSKRESNDSNQIGGSSGNGQGAGTSDGSIDGGEIEVIEGKVDLKHIVDPFTGTYKTKVTIPKNYKGKLYLSGLNVTSLNNRHVKVRFRFGREYEEKVIQATIGRATGITPSTDVELLILDLEDQPFQDMRLLYDLYDYNDYDTNDDGIEFGSDDNEQEPTQDVRDSGLYCRGLYLEDDPTFTISSTNDSCDSAGETCLYSYARILDSGLYYLQGSNLIGITPSEPQIDMESNGYASQSDDELLKKCLPDVDHLASIENVLKDDAISASNATKAAYGDSAFGGDYTYFGPYRTVSRANWEIKAGALFSDVSSSGTAPTGLFQAALNNSPVGSSSDQNARAAGGIKSFLFPRAGKMSLQANVEYIGFTDLTTPLTVERTIRELVSSGETAYMDGCNLRVSSYDEVRNETVASCNVTATIDLITTDENGDVEVITSATDLKLQLTRASETDYEGNEVRFSALNKCSNSNACGANECCFNERCWSKDLVSQCMEDSGSEGNLSIGQNCGSDYQCQSLCCSKSTGTCAVHNPDLDAYCGKTPGQECVAQEFCREEMVQKCLKVKTGVNANGETTCALRCYYVPTYGSCVEGVCVAPDTPDIPSFDPNNPQCGDAEEPPTSL
;
A
#
# COMPACT_ATOMS: atom_id res chain seq x y z
N MET A 1 24.88 27.44 -50.96
CA MET A 1 25.43 27.62 -49.60
C MET A 1 26.65 26.73 -49.49
N ASP A 2 27.83 27.32 -49.28
CA ASP A 2 29.11 26.62 -49.35
C ASP A 2 29.28 25.58 -48.24
N LYS A 3 29.83 24.40 -48.60
CA LYS A 3 30.07 23.27 -47.69
C LYS A 3 30.95 23.64 -46.50
N GLU A 4 31.82 24.63 -46.64
CA GLU A 4 32.64 25.12 -45.52
C GLU A 4 31.84 25.89 -44.46
N VAL A 5 30.75 26.56 -44.86
CA VAL A 5 29.85 27.25 -43.93
C VAL A 5 29.06 26.23 -43.12
N LEU A 6 28.61 25.15 -43.77
CA LEU A 6 27.86 24.09 -43.10
C LEU A 6 28.73 23.31 -42.09
N LEU A 7 30.00 23.06 -42.42
CA LEU A 7 30.93 22.32 -41.56
C LEU A 7 31.34 23.15 -40.33
N ASN A 8 31.51 24.47 -40.48
CA ASN A 8 31.79 25.36 -39.37
C ASN A 8 30.57 25.62 -38.48
N LEU A 9 29.35 25.58 -39.05
CA LEU A 9 28.12 25.64 -38.28
C LEU A 9 27.93 24.36 -37.45
N PHE A 10 28.16 23.19 -38.04
CA PHE A 10 28.10 21.90 -37.33
C PHE A 10 29.12 21.84 -36.19
N LYS A 11 30.39 22.21 -36.43
CA LYS A 11 31.41 22.21 -35.36
C LYS A 11 31.07 23.15 -34.20
N LYS A 12 30.46 24.31 -34.48
CA LYS A 12 30.02 25.24 -33.43
C LYS A 12 28.79 24.72 -32.68
N ILE A 13 27.85 24.08 -33.36
CA ILE A 13 26.67 23.48 -32.72
C ILE A 13 27.08 22.29 -31.84
N THR A 14 27.97 21.41 -32.32
CA THR A 14 28.45 20.27 -31.53
C THR A 14 29.25 20.75 -30.31
N ALA A 15 30.12 21.75 -30.46
CA ALA A 15 30.87 22.31 -29.32
C ALA A 15 29.97 23.03 -28.29
N THR A 16 28.82 23.57 -28.71
CA THR A 16 27.87 24.23 -27.80
C THR A 16 26.98 23.20 -27.08
N LEU A 17 26.62 22.08 -27.73
CA LEU A 17 25.90 20.97 -27.10
C LEU A 17 26.76 20.23 -26.05
N THR A 18 28.05 20.03 -26.30
CA THR A 18 28.92 19.33 -25.34
C THR A 18 29.24 20.15 -24.09
N ILE A 19 29.16 21.49 -24.17
CA ILE A 19 29.36 22.39 -23.02
C ILE A 19 28.07 22.52 -22.19
N MET A 20 26.88 22.35 -22.79
CA MET A 20 25.62 22.29 -22.04
C MET A 20 25.40 20.94 -21.32
N ALA A 21 25.88 19.83 -21.89
CA ALA A 21 25.78 18.51 -21.27
C ALA A 21 26.70 18.29 -20.05
N LEU A 22 27.67 19.17 -19.79
CA LEU A 22 28.58 19.11 -18.64
C LEU A 22 28.16 19.98 -17.45
N MET A 23 26.97 20.60 -17.50
CA MET A 23 26.45 21.52 -16.46
C MET A 23 25.18 21.01 -15.76
N HIS A 24 24.80 19.73 -15.89
CA HIS A 24 23.65 19.11 -15.19
C HIS A 24 23.99 17.82 -14.45
N SER A 25 25.15 17.77 -13.78
CA SER A 25 25.37 16.85 -12.66
C SER A 25 25.18 17.58 -11.34
N CYS A 26 23.93 17.76 -10.93
CA CYS A 26 23.58 18.19 -9.58
C CYS A 26 22.73 17.11 -8.90
N VAL A 27 23.40 16.31 -8.08
CA VAL A 27 22.85 15.64 -6.91
C VAL A 27 22.30 16.73 -5.95
N PRO A 28 21.14 16.58 -5.30
CA PRO A 28 20.74 17.51 -4.26
C PRO A 28 21.62 17.29 -3.02
N GLY A 29 22.57 18.20 -2.82
CA GLY A 29 23.35 18.31 -1.59
C GLY A 29 22.55 18.99 -0.49
N GLY A 30 22.64 18.45 0.72
CA GLY A 30 21.94 18.90 1.93
C GLY A 30 22.12 20.38 2.26
N GLY A 31 21.02 21.01 2.64
CA GLY A 31 20.97 22.39 3.10
C GLY A 31 21.59 22.56 4.48
N SER A 32 22.65 23.36 4.54
CA SER A 32 23.26 23.83 5.78
C SER A 32 22.46 25.00 6.38
N ALA A 33 22.33 24.94 7.70
CA ALA A 33 21.79 25.89 8.67
C ALA A 33 21.62 27.36 8.24
N ARG A 34 20.40 27.89 8.42
CA ARG A 34 20.12 29.34 8.41
C ARG A 34 20.28 29.90 9.83
N SER A 35 21.35 30.66 10.03
CA SER A 35 21.59 31.53 11.18
C SER A 35 20.43 32.51 11.38
N LYS A 36 19.83 32.50 12.59
CA LYS A 36 18.99 33.58 13.12
C LYS A 36 19.83 34.84 13.21
N ARG A 37 19.33 35.95 12.67
CA ARG A 37 19.87 37.29 12.89
C ARG A 37 18.88 38.09 13.71
N GLU A 38 19.27 38.34 14.95
CA GLU A 38 18.65 39.31 15.86
C GLU A 38 18.89 40.75 15.39
N SER A 39 18.06 41.60 15.98
CA SER A 39 17.80 43.01 15.78
C SER A 39 19.02 43.93 15.67
N ASN A 40 18.87 44.92 14.79
CA ASN A 40 19.61 46.19 14.80
C ASN A 40 19.49 46.89 16.16
N ASP A 41 20.63 47.17 16.79
CA ASP A 41 20.80 48.44 17.49
C ASP A 41 22.17 49.05 17.18
N SER A 42 22.16 50.36 17.16
CA SER A 42 23.13 51.30 16.62
C SER A 42 24.34 51.54 17.53
N ASN A 43 25.56 51.59 16.97
CA ASN A 43 26.46 52.76 16.97
C ASN A 43 27.96 52.44 16.77
N GLN A 44 28.59 53.36 16.04
CA GLN A 44 29.95 53.88 16.15
C GLN A 44 31.21 53.05 15.76
N ILE A 45 31.76 53.49 14.61
CA ILE A 45 33.13 54.04 14.39
C ILE A 45 34.34 53.26 14.95
N GLY A 46 35.25 52.88 14.04
CA GLY A 46 36.69 52.82 14.33
C GLY A 46 37.44 51.71 13.60
N GLY A 47 38.13 52.05 12.51
CA GLY A 47 38.97 51.11 11.77
C GLY A 47 40.34 50.85 12.42
N SER A 48 40.97 49.73 12.07
CA SER A 48 42.42 49.65 11.83
C SER A 48 42.79 48.37 11.08
N SER A 49 43.74 48.55 10.18
CA SER A 49 44.57 47.58 9.47
C SER A 49 45.43 46.73 10.43
N GLY A 50 45.80 45.52 10.00
CA GLY A 50 47.12 44.97 10.33
C GLY A 50 47.19 43.47 10.65
N ASN A 51 47.70 42.70 9.68
CA ASN A 51 48.64 41.57 9.77
C ASN A 51 48.41 40.41 10.74
N GLY A 52 48.42 39.21 10.16
CA GLY A 52 48.50 37.95 10.87
C GLY A 52 49.87 37.64 11.45
N GLN A 53 49.86 36.62 12.31
CA GLN A 53 50.97 35.71 12.59
C GLN A 53 50.39 34.49 13.30
N GLY A 54 50.78 33.31 12.82
CA GLY A 54 50.51 32.06 13.51
C GLY A 54 51.39 31.91 14.76
N ALA A 55 50.89 31.15 15.72
CA ALA A 55 51.61 30.42 16.75
C ALA A 55 50.59 29.38 17.26
N GLY A 56 50.91 28.10 17.37
CA GLY A 56 51.94 27.62 18.28
C GLY A 56 51.24 27.08 19.52
N THR A 57 51.53 25.84 19.85
CA THR A 57 51.03 25.12 21.03
C THR A 57 51.31 25.90 22.31
N SER A 58 50.26 26.36 22.98
CA SER A 58 50.32 26.83 24.36
C SER A 58 49.63 25.81 25.26
N ASP A 59 50.45 25.15 26.07
CA ASP A 59 50.04 24.37 27.24
C ASP A 59 49.48 25.36 28.27
N GLY A 60 48.19 25.22 28.59
CA GLY A 60 47.44 26.19 29.38
C GLY A 60 46.29 25.54 30.11
N SER A 61 46.57 25.16 31.37
CA SER A 61 45.66 25.01 32.51
C SER A 61 44.24 24.54 32.23
N ILE A 62 43.93 23.33 32.72
CA ILE A 62 42.56 22.86 32.97
C ILE A 62 41.90 23.84 33.94
N ASP A 63 41.07 24.73 33.42
CA ASP A 63 40.07 25.44 34.20
C ASP A 63 38.75 24.68 34.02
N GLY A 64 38.17 24.26 35.15
CA GLY A 64 37.01 23.39 35.23
C GLY A 64 35.71 24.13 34.88
N GLY A 65 35.62 24.65 33.67
CA GLY A 65 34.35 24.99 33.05
C GLY A 65 33.73 23.71 32.51
N GLU A 66 32.49 23.42 32.89
CA GLU A 66 31.66 22.45 32.19
C GLU A 66 31.82 22.70 30.69
N ILE A 67 32.35 21.70 29.98
CA ILE A 67 32.23 21.66 28.54
C ILE A 67 30.72 21.58 28.31
N GLU A 68 30.11 22.70 27.94
CA GLU A 68 28.86 22.68 27.20
C GLU A 68 29.17 21.90 25.92
N VAL A 69 28.99 20.58 26.01
CA VAL A 69 28.86 19.74 24.83
C VAL A 69 27.63 20.32 24.14
N ILE A 70 27.85 20.97 23.00
CA ILE A 70 26.76 21.32 22.09
C ILE A 70 26.17 19.96 21.67
N GLU A 71 25.18 19.46 22.43
CA GLU A 71 24.40 18.29 22.05
C GLU A 71 23.75 18.63 20.72
N GLY A 72 24.23 18.02 19.64
CA GLY A 72 23.64 18.18 18.33
C GLY A 72 22.17 17.74 18.40
N LYS A 73 21.26 18.61 17.97
CA LYS A 73 19.83 18.28 17.91
C LYS A 73 19.64 16.96 17.14
N VAL A 74 18.86 16.05 17.71
CA VAL A 74 18.52 14.77 17.07
C VAL A 74 17.61 15.03 15.87
N ASP A 75 17.89 14.38 14.75
CA ASP A 75 17.17 14.59 13.49
C ASP A 75 16.98 13.25 12.77
N LEU A 76 15.74 12.88 12.48
CA LEU A 76 15.41 11.64 11.78
C LEU A 76 15.59 11.87 10.27
N LYS A 77 16.13 10.88 9.55
CA LYS A 77 16.49 11.04 8.13
C LYS A 77 15.99 9.97 7.19
N HIS A 78 15.92 8.72 7.63
CA HIS A 78 15.41 7.64 6.78
C HIS A 78 14.78 6.55 7.63
N ILE A 79 13.89 5.81 6.99
CA ILE A 79 13.36 4.53 7.43
C ILE A 79 14.13 3.46 6.65
N VAL A 80 14.58 2.39 7.31
CA VAL A 80 15.10 1.22 6.59
C VAL A 80 13.90 0.38 6.19
N ASP A 81 13.74 0.18 4.88
CA ASP A 81 12.72 -0.69 4.32
C ASP A 81 12.98 -2.13 4.78
N PRO A 82 12.05 -2.75 5.54
CA PRO A 82 12.26 -4.09 6.09
C PRO A 82 12.35 -5.19 5.03
N PHE A 83 11.84 -4.96 3.83
CA PHE A 83 11.84 -5.97 2.76
C PHE A 83 13.06 -5.88 1.86
N THR A 84 13.60 -4.67 1.66
CA THR A 84 14.75 -4.45 0.77
C THR A 84 16.05 -4.15 1.51
N GLY A 85 15.98 -3.79 2.80
CA GLY A 85 17.12 -3.36 3.61
C GLY A 85 17.68 -1.98 3.20
N THR A 86 16.97 -1.24 2.34
CA THR A 86 17.44 0.05 1.81
C THR A 86 16.91 1.24 2.62
N TYR A 87 17.67 2.33 2.65
CA TYR A 87 17.27 3.56 3.35
C TYR A 87 16.35 4.39 2.46
N LYS A 88 15.12 4.66 2.93
CA LYS A 88 14.10 5.42 2.19
C LYS A 88 13.46 6.50 3.07
N THR A 89 12.98 7.57 2.46
CA THR A 89 12.15 8.59 3.13
C THR A 89 10.68 8.16 3.20
N LYS A 90 10.26 7.25 2.31
CA LYS A 90 8.95 6.61 2.29
C LYS A 90 9.10 5.09 2.37
N VAL A 91 8.38 4.45 3.28
CA VAL A 91 8.28 2.98 3.36
C VAL A 91 6.82 2.58 3.51
N THR A 92 6.43 1.56 2.76
CA THR A 92 5.10 0.96 2.83
C THR A 92 5.19 -0.40 3.52
N ILE A 93 4.38 -0.60 4.55
CA ILE A 93 4.24 -1.90 5.23
C ILE A 93 2.76 -2.25 5.38
N PRO A 94 2.39 -3.54 5.40
CA PRO A 94 1.04 -3.94 5.75
C PRO A 94 0.77 -3.68 7.24
N LYS A 95 -0.49 -3.41 7.60
CA LYS A 95 -0.85 -3.10 9.00
C LYS A 95 -0.63 -4.26 9.98
N ASN A 96 -0.58 -5.49 9.49
CA ASN A 96 -0.25 -6.70 10.26
C ASN A 96 1.25 -7.04 10.24
N TYR A 97 2.12 -6.13 9.77
CA TYR A 97 3.56 -6.37 9.72
C TYR A 97 4.09 -6.77 11.10
N LYS A 98 4.77 -7.90 11.13
CA LYS A 98 5.38 -8.51 12.31
C LYS A 98 6.89 -8.55 12.08
N GLY A 99 7.65 -7.83 12.91
CA GLY A 99 9.09 -7.75 12.78
C GLY A 99 9.68 -6.45 13.32
N LYS A 100 10.89 -6.11 12.89
CA LYS A 100 11.59 -4.90 13.33
C LYS A 100 11.53 -3.81 12.28
N LEU A 101 11.25 -2.59 12.71
CA LEU A 101 11.36 -1.40 11.89
C LEU A 101 12.51 -0.53 12.39
N TYR A 102 13.32 -0.01 11.48
CA TYR A 102 14.51 0.76 11.83
C TYR A 102 14.39 2.20 11.31
N LEU A 103 14.64 3.17 12.19
CA LEU A 103 14.76 4.58 11.83
C LEU A 103 16.21 5.04 12.00
N SER A 104 16.74 5.69 10.98
CA SER A 104 18.07 6.29 11.01
C SER A 104 17.99 7.80 11.22
N GLY A 105 18.97 8.35 11.92
CA GLY A 105 19.03 9.78 12.21
C GLY A 105 20.42 10.28 12.57
N LEU A 106 20.56 11.60 12.67
CA LEU A 106 21.77 12.26 13.14
C LEU A 106 21.69 12.48 14.65
N ASN A 107 22.85 12.39 15.32
CA ASN A 107 23.02 12.62 16.76
C ASN A 107 22.18 11.72 17.69
N VAL A 108 21.73 10.55 17.21
CA VAL A 108 20.96 9.58 18.01
C VAL A 108 21.76 9.11 19.25
N THR A 109 23.10 9.13 19.19
CA THR A 109 24.03 8.86 20.30
C THR A 109 23.71 9.63 21.59
N SER A 110 23.22 10.87 21.47
CA SER A 110 22.87 11.73 22.61
C SER A 110 21.76 11.13 23.48
N LEU A 111 21.05 10.11 22.98
CA LEU A 111 19.89 9.51 23.62
C LEU A 111 20.20 8.22 24.39
N ASN A 112 21.45 7.75 24.44
CA ASN A 112 21.82 6.46 25.04
C ASN A 112 21.41 6.28 26.53
N ASN A 113 21.10 7.37 27.24
CA ASN A 113 20.65 7.35 28.64
C ASN A 113 19.17 7.73 28.81
N ARG A 114 18.39 7.84 27.73
CA ARG A 114 16.96 8.23 27.78
C ARG A 114 16.07 7.08 27.33
N HIS A 115 14.95 6.90 28.01
CA HIS A 115 13.86 6.08 27.50
C HIS A 115 13.18 6.83 26.36
N VAL A 116 13.39 6.36 25.13
CA VAL A 116 12.84 6.98 23.92
C VAL A 116 11.73 6.13 23.34
N LYS A 117 10.69 6.80 22.84
CA LYS A 117 9.59 6.17 22.11
C LYS A 117 9.42 6.90 20.80
N VAL A 118 8.97 6.19 19.78
CA VAL A 118 8.57 6.81 18.51
C VAL A 118 7.06 6.88 18.49
N ARG A 119 6.54 8.08 18.23
CA ARG A 119 5.12 8.33 18.05
C ARG A 119 4.85 8.61 16.59
N PHE A 120 4.06 7.75 15.98
CA PHE A 120 3.52 7.92 14.63
C PHE A 120 2.16 8.61 14.73
N ARG A 121 1.94 9.66 13.94
CA ARG A 121 0.64 10.32 13.81
C ARG A 121 0.10 10.07 12.41
N PHE A 122 -1.01 9.36 12.29
CA PHE A 122 -1.56 8.93 11.01
C PHE A 122 -2.72 9.81 10.55
N GLY A 123 -2.71 10.15 9.26
CA GLY A 123 -3.78 10.85 8.58
C GLY A 123 -4.01 12.28 9.05
N ARG A 124 -5.07 12.90 8.54
CA ARG A 124 -5.62 14.19 9.01
C ARG A 124 -6.21 14.14 10.41
N GLU A 125 -6.51 12.94 10.89
CA GLU A 125 -7.06 12.69 12.23
C GLU A 125 -5.96 12.69 13.28
N TYR A 126 -4.69 12.62 12.86
CA TYR A 126 -3.51 12.49 13.72
C TYR A 126 -3.66 11.33 14.73
N GLU A 127 -4.18 10.19 14.29
CA GLU A 127 -4.30 9.00 15.13
C GLU A 127 -2.90 8.56 15.59
N GLU A 128 -2.69 8.50 16.90
CA GLU A 128 -1.36 8.29 17.48
C GLU A 128 -1.09 6.80 17.77
N LYS A 129 0.07 6.32 17.34
CA LYS A 129 0.63 5.02 17.77
C LYS A 129 2.03 5.24 18.33
N VAL A 130 2.22 4.83 19.58
CA VAL A 130 3.48 5.02 20.31
C VAL A 130 4.14 3.67 20.51
N ILE A 131 5.37 3.53 20.00
CA ILE A 131 6.14 2.29 20.05
C ILE A 131 7.46 2.55 20.79
N GLN A 132 7.85 1.61 21.65
CA GLN A 132 9.10 1.69 22.37
C GLN A 132 10.27 1.52 21.40
N ALA A 133 11.26 2.42 21.49
CA ALA A 133 12.47 2.35 20.67
C ALA A 133 13.68 1.93 21.50
N THR A 134 14.58 1.18 20.87
CA THR A 134 15.90 0.83 21.39
C THR A 134 16.96 1.36 20.46
N ILE A 135 18.06 1.90 20.99
CA ILE A 135 19.16 2.42 20.17
C ILE A 135 20.11 1.27 19.84
N GLY A 136 20.40 1.09 18.55
CA GLY A 136 21.34 0.09 18.04
C GLY A 136 22.32 0.67 17.02
N ARG A 137 23.24 -0.17 16.54
CA ARG A 137 24.21 0.18 15.51
C ARG A 137 24.08 -0.76 14.31
N ALA A 138 24.20 -0.21 13.11
CA ALA A 138 24.29 -0.96 11.87
C ALA A 138 25.43 -0.43 11.00
N THR A 139 25.91 -1.28 10.10
CA THR A 139 26.83 -0.88 9.03
C THR A 139 26.14 0.12 8.10
N GLY A 140 26.76 1.27 7.89
CA GLY A 140 26.32 2.28 6.93
C GLY A 140 26.58 1.89 5.47
N ILE A 141 26.29 2.80 4.56
CA ILE A 141 26.43 2.63 3.09
C ILE A 141 27.89 2.28 2.70
N THR A 142 28.88 2.66 3.52
CA THR A 142 30.26 2.17 3.41
C THR A 142 30.62 1.28 4.61
N PRO A 143 31.37 0.18 4.42
CA PRO A 143 31.77 -0.74 5.51
C PRO A 143 32.56 -0.09 6.65
N SER A 144 33.02 1.16 6.46
CA SER A 144 33.81 1.95 7.41
C SER A 144 33.01 2.95 8.23
N THR A 145 31.71 3.11 7.97
CA THR A 145 30.84 4.06 8.68
C THR A 145 29.77 3.29 9.45
N ASP A 146 29.77 3.39 10.77
CA ASP A 146 28.66 2.91 11.60
C ASP A 146 27.55 3.97 11.61
N VAL A 147 26.31 3.54 11.38
CA VAL A 147 25.11 4.37 11.51
C VAL A 147 24.32 3.89 12.71
N GLU A 148 23.92 4.81 13.58
CA GLU A 148 23.07 4.49 14.72
C GLU A 148 21.59 4.54 14.33
N LEU A 149 20.85 3.53 14.78
CA LEU A 149 19.46 3.30 14.41
C LEU A 149 18.59 3.23 15.66
N LEU A 150 17.38 3.77 15.56
CA LEU A 150 16.28 3.44 16.45
C LEU A 150 15.62 2.16 15.93
N ILE A 151 15.62 1.13 16.76
CA ILE A 151 15.01 -0.17 16.51
C ILE A 151 13.66 -0.19 17.20
N LEU A 152 12.61 -0.37 16.42
CA LEU A 152 11.23 -0.52 16.85
C LEU A 152 10.85 -1.98 16.72
N ASP A 153 10.29 -2.53 17.79
CA ASP A 153 9.75 -3.88 17.80
C ASP A 153 8.26 -3.82 17.46
N LEU A 154 7.87 -4.44 16.34
CA LEU A 154 6.50 -4.52 15.85
C LEU A 154 5.96 -5.96 15.92
N GLU A 155 6.59 -6.85 16.69
CA GLU A 155 6.14 -8.25 16.86
C GLU A 155 4.67 -8.34 17.36
N ASP A 156 4.26 -7.41 18.21
CA ASP A 156 2.89 -7.29 18.73
C ASP A 156 1.89 -6.66 17.73
N GLN A 157 2.30 -6.42 16.48
CA GLN A 157 1.49 -5.84 15.40
C GLN A 157 0.73 -4.57 15.85
N PRO A 158 1.41 -3.51 16.31
CA PRO A 158 0.78 -2.32 16.91
C PRO A 158 -0.17 -1.56 15.96
N PHE A 159 -0.05 -1.81 14.65
CA PHE A 159 -0.86 -1.21 13.61
C PHE A 159 -2.05 -2.07 13.16
N GLN A 160 -2.24 -3.28 13.68
CA GLN A 160 -3.26 -4.23 13.22
C GLN A 160 -4.67 -3.62 13.21
N ASP A 161 -5.00 -2.88 14.26
CA ASP A 161 -6.31 -2.25 14.44
C ASP A 161 -6.42 -0.85 13.82
N MET A 162 -5.36 -0.37 13.14
CA MET A 162 -5.41 0.92 12.46
C MET A 162 -6.46 0.88 11.34
N ARG A 163 -7.25 1.95 11.27
CA ARG A 163 -8.23 2.14 10.20
C ARG A 163 -7.53 2.71 8.97
N LEU A 164 -7.81 2.12 7.82
CA LEU A 164 -7.31 2.59 6.53
C LEU A 164 -8.37 3.48 5.87
N LEU A 165 -8.39 4.75 6.27
CA LEU A 165 -9.43 5.71 5.88
C LEU A 165 -9.21 6.34 4.49
N TYR A 166 -8.07 6.06 3.88
CA TYR A 166 -7.59 6.70 2.67
C TYR A 166 -7.31 5.67 1.58
N ASP A 167 -7.05 6.17 0.37
CA ASP A 167 -6.85 5.33 -0.80
C ASP A 167 -5.48 5.62 -1.44
N LEU A 168 -4.85 4.57 -1.96
CA LEU A 168 -3.60 4.61 -2.70
C LEU A 168 -3.83 5.11 -4.11
N TYR A 169 -2.89 5.92 -4.59
CA TYR A 169 -2.84 6.36 -5.97
C TYR A 169 -1.49 5.97 -6.57
N ASP A 170 -1.54 5.50 -7.80
CA ASP A 170 -0.42 5.07 -8.61
C ASP A 170 0.10 6.25 -9.44
N TYR A 171 1.23 6.79 -8.99
CA TYR A 171 1.95 7.89 -9.63
C TYR A 171 3.26 7.43 -10.26
N ASN A 172 3.37 6.15 -10.61
CA ASN A 172 4.45 5.71 -11.47
C ASN A 172 4.35 6.38 -12.84
N ASP A 173 5.50 6.75 -13.37
CA ASP A 173 5.63 7.31 -14.70
C ASP A 173 5.89 6.16 -15.68
N TYR A 174 4.83 5.77 -16.39
CA TYR A 174 4.85 4.70 -17.38
C TYR A 174 5.19 5.20 -18.78
N ASP A 175 5.42 6.51 -18.95
CA ASP A 175 5.90 7.15 -20.19
C ASP A 175 7.36 7.58 -19.97
N THR A 176 8.22 6.59 -19.77
CA THR A 176 9.64 6.82 -19.42
C THR A 176 10.46 7.44 -20.55
N ASN A 177 9.95 7.40 -21.78
CA ASN A 177 10.57 8.04 -22.94
C ASN A 177 10.01 9.45 -23.23
N ASP A 178 8.98 9.88 -22.48
CA ASP A 178 8.31 11.18 -22.52
C ASP A 178 7.65 11.50 -23.87
N ASP A 179 7.11 10.49 -24.56
CA ASP A 179 6.50 10.62 -25.89
C ASP A 179 4.96 10.84 -25.86
N GLY A 180 4.37 10.81 -24.66
CA GLY A 180 2.93 10.93 -24.42
C GLY A 180 2.18 9.59 -24.52
N ILE A 181 2.89 8.46 -24.55
CA ILE A 181 2.32 7.11 -24.65
C ILE A 181 2.79 6.29 -23.45
N GLU A 182 1.96 6.20 -22.41
CA GLU A 182 2.23 5.27 -21.32
C GLU A 182 2.27 3.82 -21.82
N PHE A 183 3.16 3.00 -21.26
CA PHE A 183 3.31 1.57 -21.54
C PHE A 183 3.75 1.24 -22.98
N GLY A 184 4.41 2.19 -23.65
CA GLY A 184 4.97 2.02 -24.98
C GLY A 184 6.02 0.90 -25.02
N SER A 185 6.30 0.40 -26.24
CA SER A 185 7.30 -0.66 -26.42
C SER A 185 8.72 -0.25 -26.03
N ASP A 186 8.98 1.06 -26.04
CA ASP A 186 10.28 1.65 -25.70
C ASP A 186 10.36 2.06 -24.22
N ASP A 187 9.29 1.84 -23.43
CA ASP A 187 9.27 2.13 -22.00
C ASP A 187 9.87 1.01 -21.16
N ASN A 188 10.45 1.41 -20.02
CA ASN A 188 11.01 0.46 -19.06
C ASN A 188 9.93 -0.34 -18.31
N GLU A 189 8.73 0.23 -18.18
CA GLU A 189 7.59 -0.37 -17.50
C GLU A 189 6.39 -0.43 -18.46
N GLN A 190 5.97 -1.65 -18.80
CA GLN A 190 4.96 -1.90 -19.84
C GLN A 190 3.60 -2.33 -19.27
N GLU A 191 3.49 -2.45 -17.94
CA GLU A 191 2.25 -2.82 -17.25
C GLU A 191 2.10 -1.98 -15.96
N PRO A 192 0.87 -1.62 -15.57
CA PRO A 192 0.62 -0.97 -14.28
C PRO A 192 1.04 -1.87 -13.12
N THR A 193 1.60 -1.27 -12.07
CA THR A 193 2.03 -2.03 -10.90
C THR A 193 0.83 -2.66 -10.17
N GLN A 194 1.03 -3.89 -9.69
CA GLN A 194 0.11 -4.58 -8.79
C GLN A 194 0.71 -4.73 -7.38
N ASP A 195 1.97 -4.34 -7.16
CA ASP A 195 2.61 -4.41 -5.85
C ASP A 195 2.20 -3.20 -5.02
N VAL A 196 1.42 -3.44 -3.96
CA VAL A 196 0.96 -2.41 -3.01
C VAL A 196 2.11 -1.68 -2.30
N ARG A 197 3.33 -2.22 -2.34
CA ARG A 197 4.54 -1.64 -1.74
C ARG A 197 5.38 -0.85 -2.74
N ASP A 198 4.94 -0.78 -3.99
CA ASP A 198 5.64 -0.06 -5.02
C ASP A 198 5.92 1.41 -4.64
N SER A 199 7.09 1.90 -5.03
CA SER A 199 7.58 3.21 -4.59
C SER A 199 6.89 4.39 -5.27
N GLY A 200 6.16 4.18 -6.36
CA GLY A 200 5.30 5.18 -7.01
C GLY A 200 3.90 5.27 -6.41
N LEU A 201 3.55 4.45 -5.41
CA LEU A 201 2.23 4.50 -4.76
C LEU A 201 2.18 5.49 -3.60
N TYR A 202 1.17 6.35 -3.56
CA TYR A 202 1.00 7.36 -2.52
C TYR A 202 -0.40 7.33 -1.92
N CYS A 203 -0.46 7.31 -0.59
CA CYS A 203 -1.70 7.39 0.17
C CYS A 203 -2.15 8.83 0.35
N ARG A 204 -3.31 9.21 -0.21
CA ARG A 204 -3.85 10.57 -0.08
C ARG A 204 -4.64 10.75 1.21
N GLY A 205 -3.95 11.11 2.28
CA GLY A 205 -4.52 11.18 3.62
C GLY A 205 -4.05 12.33 4.50
N LEU A 206 -3.34 13.32 3.97
CA LEU A 206 -2.71 14.37 4.77
C LEU A 206 -3.31 15.75 4.52
N TYR A 207 -3.13 16.66 5.48
CA TYR A 207 -3.24 18.09 5.24
C TYR A 207 -2.10 18.55 4.33
N LEU A 208 -2.32 19.63 3.58
CA LEU A 208 -1.30 20.17 2.67
C LEU A 208 0.00 20.56 3.40
N GLU A 209 -0.10 21.00 4.65
CA GLU A 209 1.07 21.36 5.49
C GLU A 209 1.94 20.16 5.89
N ASP A 210 1.37 18.96 5.90
CA ASP A 210 2.07 17.71 6.22
C ASP A 210 2.53 16.96 4.96
N ASP A 211 2.24 17.48 3.76
CA ASP A 211 2.64 16.89 2.48
C ASP A 211 4.02 17.39 2.05
N PRO A 212 5.09 16.57 2.15
CA PRO A 212 6.44 17.00 1.79
C PRO A 212 6.66 17.13 0.28
N THR A 213 5.69 16.71 -0.54
CA THR A 213 5.79 16.81 -1.99
C THR A 213 5.33 18.17 -2.51
N PHE A 214 4.53 18.92 -1.72
CA PHE A 214 4.11 20.26 -2.06
C PHE A 214 5.10 21.31 -1.56
N THR A 215 5.49 22.23 -2.45
CA THR A 215 6.37 23.34 -2.09
C THR A 215 5.57 24.64 -2.01
N ILE A 216 5.26 25.06 -0.78
CA ILE A 216 4.61 26.35 -0.53
C ILE A 216 5.51 27.48 -1.04
N SER A 217 4.92 28.38 -1.82
CA SER A 217 5.58 29.59 -2.31
C SER A 217 4.86 30.84 -1.79
N SER A 218 5.51 32.01 -1.87
CA SER A 218 4.87 33.27 -1.50
C SER A 218 3.71 33.67 -2.44
N THR A 219 3.61 33.01 -3.59
CA THR A 219 2.62 33.29 -4.63
C THR A 219 1.53 32.23 -4.74
N ASN A 220 1.79 31.02 -4.24
CA ASN A 220 0.82 29.95 -4.14
C ASN A 220 1.05 29.14 -2.86
N ASP A 221 0.05 29.13 -1.98
CA ASP A 221 0.00 28.37 -0.74
C ASP A 221 -1.01 27.21 -0.79
N SER A 222 -1.62 26.97 -1.96
CA SER A 222 -2.61 25.94 -2.21
C SER A 222 -2.17 25.03 -3.36
N CYS A 223 -2.49 23.73 -3.30
CA CYS A 223 -2.28 22.84 -4.44
C CYS A 223 -3.49 22.94 -5.39
N ASP A 224 -3.47 23.92 -6.30
CA ASP A 224 -4.62 24.31 -7.12
C ASP A 224 -4.31 24.50 -8.61
N SER A 225 -3.03 24.51 -8.96
CA SER A 225 -2.54 24.78 -10.31
C SER A 225 -2.11 23.49 -11.01
N ALA A 226 -2.27 23.45 -12.33
CA ALA A 226 -1.90 22.28 -13.12
C ALA A 226 -0.40 21.99 -13.01
N GLY A 227 -0.05 20.72 -12.81
CA GLY A 227 1.34 20.27 -12.66
C GLY A 227 1.93 20.44 -11.25
N GLU A 228 1.19 20.99 -10.28
CA GLU A 228 1.64 20.99 -8.90
C GLU A 228 1.64 19.59 -8.30
N THR A 229 2.66 19.29 -7.50
CA THR A 229 2.86 17.99 -6.88
C THR A 229 2.41 18.04 -5.43
N CYS A 230 1.34 17.33 -5.09
CA CYS A 230 0.83 17.21 -3.72
C CYS A 230 0.26 15.80 -3.51
N LEU A 231 1.15 14.81 -3.56
CA LEU A 231 0.81 13.39 -3.72
C LEU A 231 0.18 12.76 -2.47
N TYR A 232 0.40 13.34 -1.29
CA TYR A 232 -0.21 12.87 -0.02
C TYR A 232 -1.43 13.68 0.39
N SER A 233 -1.57 14.87 -0.19
CA SER A 233 -2.65 15.80 0.11
C SER A 233 -4.01 15.15 -0.12
N TYR A 234 -4.87 15.27 0.89
CA TYR A 234 -6.11 14.53 0.95
C TYR A 234 -7.04 14.87 -0.22
N ALA A 235 -7.44 13.82 -0.90
CA ALA A 235 -8.66 13.75 -1.69
C ALA A 235 -9.08 12.28 -1.78
N ARG A 236 -10.38 12.07 -1.85
CA ARG A 236 -10.96 10.72 -1.81
C ARG A 236 -12.05 10.56 -2.86
N ILE A 237 -11.89 9.53 -3.67
CA ILE A 237 -12.88 9.08 -4.65
C ILE A 237 -13.22 7.62 -4.36
N LEU A 238 -14.38 7.18 -4.80
CA LEU A 238 -14.82 5.78 -4.70
C LEU A 238 -15.27 5.33 -6.08
N ASP A 239 -15.14 4.04 -6.36
CA ASP A 239 -15.81 3.44 -7.52
C ASP A 239 -17.32 3.67 -7.45
N SER A 240 -17.91 3.90 -8.62
CA SER A 240 -19.33 4.23 -8.78
C SER A 240 -19.92 3.45 -9.95
N GLY A 241 -21.14 2.96 -9.73
CA GLY A 241 -22.04 2.55 -10.80
C GLY A 241 -22.89 3.73 -11.28
N LEU A 242 -24.03 3.40 -11.89
CA LEU A 242 -25.03 4.39 -12.30
C LEU A 242 -25.75 5.02 -11.09
N TYR A 243 -26.45 6.12 -11.37
CA TYR A 243 -27.26 6.83 -10.38
C TYR A 243 -28.74 6.69 -10.71
N TYR A 244 -29.58 6.51 -9.69
CA TYR A 244 -31.04 6.51 -9.86
C TYR A 244 -31.69 7.60 -9.01
N LEU A 245 -32.85 8.07 -9.46
CA LEU A 245 -33.60 9.10 -8.76
C LEU A 245 -34.45 8.46 -7.65
N GLN A 246 -34.16 8.79 -6.39
CA GLN A 246 -35.03 8.47 -5.26
C GLN A 246 -35.68 9.76 -4.72
N GLY A 247 -36.92 10.00 -5.16
CA GLY A 247 -37.63 11.24 -4.85
C GLY A 247 -37.02 12.44 -5.58
N SER A 248 -36.25 13.26 -4.85
CA SER A 248 -35.50 14.40 -5.42
C SER A 248 -33.99 14.25 -5.31
N ASN A 249 -33.52 13.16 -4.72
CA ASN A 249 -32.12 12.88 -4.52
C ASN A 249 -31.63 11.88 -5.56
N LEU A 250 -30.44 12.12 -6.06
CA LEU A 250 -29.77 11.22 -6.98
C LEU A 250 -28.82 10.34 -6.18
N ILE A 251 -29.04 9.03 -6.21
CA ILE A 251 -28.32 8.06 -5.39
C ILE A 251 -27.42 7.24 -6.30
N GLY A 252 -26.11 7.28 -6.05
CA GLY A 252 -25.13 6.51 -6.80
C GLY A 252 -25.00 5.09 -6.27
N ILE A 253 -25.02 4.12 -7.17
CA ILE A 253 -24.78 2.70 -6.86
C ILE A 253 -23.28 2.51 -6.58
N THR A 254 -22.97 1.69 -5.58
CA THR A 254 -21.59 1.23 -5.34
C THR A 254 -21.45 -0.14 -5.98
N PRO A 255 -20.48 -0.34 -6.89
CA PRO A 255 -20.29 -1.64 -7.50
C PRO A 255 -19.87 -2.65 -6.42
N SER A 256 -20.40 -3.86 -6.53
CA SER A 256 -20.16 -4.97 -5.61
C SER A 256 -19.69 -6.25 -6.31
N GLU A 257 -19.65 -6.23 -7.65
CA GLU A 257 -19.20 -7.34 -8.48
C GLU A 257 -18.21 -6.87 -9.56
N PRO A 258 -17.22 -7.69 -9.93
CA PRO A 258 -16.39 -7.43 -11.10
C PRO A 258 -17.18 -7.67 -12.40
N GLN A 259 -16.63 -7.19 -13.51
CA GLN A 259 -17.14 -7.36 -14.86
C GLN A 259 -16.84 -8.76 -15.42
N ILE A 260 -17.28 -9.79 -14.67
CA ILE A 260 -17.14 -11.21 -15.00
C ILE A 260 -18.54 -11.83 -15.09
N ASP A 261 -18.69 -12.80 -15.99
CA ASP A 261 -19.80 -13.73 -15.99
C ASP A 261 -19.63 -14.75 -14.88
N MET A 262 -20.11 -14.40 -13.69
CA MET A 262 -19.99 -15.29 -12.55
C MET A 262 -20.82 -16.56 -12.73
N GLU A 263 -21.93 -16.55 -13.48
CA GLU A 263 -22.82 -17.72 -13.58
C GLU A 263 -22.45 -18.69 -14.72
N SER A 264 -21.50 -18.31 -15.58
CA SER A 264 -21.10 -19.07 -16.78
C SER A 264 -22.27 -19.35 -17.75
N ASN A 265 -23.27 -18.46 -17.76
CA ASN A 265 -24.41 -18.49 -18.68
C ASN A 265 -24.21 -17.56 -19.90
N GLY A 266 -23.07 -16.87 -19.96
CA GLY A 266 -22.73 -15.81 -20.88
C GLY A 266 -23.01 -14.44 -20.25
N TYR A 267 -22.02 -13.54 -20.31
CA TYR A 267 -22.11 -12.15 -19.85
C TYR A 267 -23.26 -11.41 -20.53
N ALA A 268 -23.52 -11.72 -21.81
CA ALA A 268 -24.61 -11.11 -22.58
C ALA A 268 -26.02 -11.53 -22.10
N SER A 269 -26.13 -12.55 -21.25
CA SER A 269 -27.41 -13.06 -20.74
C SER A 269 -27.78 -12.54 -19.35
N GLN A 270 -26.89 -11.77 -18.72
CA GLN A 270 -27.07 -11.24 -17.37
C GLN A 270 -28.23 -10.23 -17.30
N SER A 271 -28.93 -10.23 -16.17
CA SER A 271 -30.04 -9.32 -15.92
C SER A 271 -29.57 -7.91 -15.61
N ASP A 272 -30.43 -6.91 -15.83
CA ASP A 272 -30.16 -5.50 -15.49
C ASP A 272 -29.72 -5.35 -14.02
N ASP A 273 -30.35 -6.09 -13.10
CA ASP A 273 -30.03 -6.07 -11.67
C ASP A 273 -28.61 -6.58 -11.36
N GLU A 274 -28.07 -7.51 -12.15
CA GLU A 274 -26.69 -7.98 -12.03
C GLU A 274 -25.71 -7.00 -12.67
N LEU A 275 -26.06 -6.45 -13.84
CA LEU A 275 -25.23 -5.49 -14.56
C LEU A 275 -25.05 -4.20 -13.76
N LEU A 276 -26.09 -3.76 -13.04
CA LEU A 276 -26.03 -2.59 -12.16
C LEU A 276 -25.06 -2.73 -10.97
N LYS A 277 -24.71 -3.97 -10.58
CA LYS A 277 -23.74 -4.22 -9.50
C LYS A 277 -22.29 -4.17 -9.98
N LYS A 278 -22.05 -4.12 -11.30
CA LYS A 278 -20.72 -4.21 -11.88
C LYS A 278 -20.02 -2.86 -11.94
N CYS A 279 -18.70 -2.91 -11.99
CA CYS A 279 -17.87 -1.75 -12.28
C CYS A 279 -18.27 -1.09 -13.61
N LEU A 280 -18.16 0.24 -13.68
CA LEU A 280 -18.18 0.98 -14.94
C LEU A 280 -16.77 1.05 -15.54
N PRO A 281 -16.62 1.12 -16.88
CA PRO A 281 -15.31 1.17 -17.51
C PRO A 281 -14.64 2.54 -17.27
N ASP A 282 -13.32 2.55 -17.10
CA ASP A 282 -12.57 3.78 -16.81
C ASP A 282 -12.18 4.58 -18.07
N VAL A 283 -13.17 4.78 -18.95
CA VAL A 283 -13.04 5.51 -20.22
C VAL A 283 -14.35 6.19 -20.61
N ASP A 284 -14.27 7.13 -21.55
CA ASP A 284 -15.41 7.81 -22.14
C ASP A 284 -15.91 7.16 -23.44
N HIS A 285 -15.38 6.00 -23.84
CA HIS A 285 -15.80 5.32 -25.08
C HIS A 285 -17.20 4.70 -24.93
N LEU A 286 -18.17 5.17 -25.71
CA LEU A 286 -19.58 4.79 -25.53
C LEU A 286 -19.80 3.27 -25.63
N ALA A 287 -19.22 2.62 -26.64
CA ALA A 287 -19.36 1.17 -26.83
C ALA A 287 -18.81 0.35 -25.66
N SER A 288 -17.83 0.90 -24.91
CA SER A 288 -17.33 0.22 -23.70
C SER A 288 -18.37 0.19 -22.60
N ILE A 289 -19.15 1.27 -22.46
CA ILE A 289 -20.22 1.36 -21.49
C ILE A 289 -21.40 0.48 -21.92
N GLU A 290 -21.76 0.51 -23.20
CA GLU A 290 -22.78 -0.38 -23.79
C GLU A 290 -22.39 -1.86 -23.59
N ASN A 291 -21.12 -2.21 -23.79
CA ASN A 291 -20.65 -3.59 -23.59
C ASN A 291 -20.76 -4.04 -22.13
N VAL A 292 -20.46 -3.16 -21.18
CA VAL A 292 -20.53 -3.44 -19.73
C VAL A 292 -21.97 -3.51 -19.25
N LEU A 293 -22.81 -2.56 -19.66
CA LEU A 293 -24.19 -2.44 -19.16
C LEU A 293 -25.22 -3.22 -19.99
N LYS A 294 -24.84 -3.73 -21.17
CA LYS A 294 -25.74 -4.33 -22.17
C LYS A 294 -26.96 -3.47 -22.50
N ASP A 295 -26.78 -2.16 -22.38
CA ASP A 295 -27.81 -1.19 -22.66
C ASP A 295 -27.47 -0.45 -23.96
N ASP A 296 -28.06 -0.91 -25.06
CA ASP A 296 -27.97 -0.26 -26.37
C ASP A 296 -28.76 1.08 -26.40
N ALA A 297 -29.46 1.44 -25.31
CA ALA A 297 -30.31 2.62 -25.20
C ALA A 297 -29.70 3.72 -24.32
N ILE A 298 -28.38 3.72 -24.09
CA ILE A 298 -27.71 4.89 -23.52
C ILE A 298 -27.99 6.07 -24.45
N SER A 299 -28.76 7.05 -23.96
CA SER A 299 -29.11 8.25 -24.71
C SER A 299 -27.91 9.19 -24.69
N ALA A 300 -26.89 8.82 -25.47
CA ALA A 300 -25.65 9.55 -25.53
C ALA A 300 -25.84 10.85 -26.30
N SER A 301 -25.35 11.95 -25.72
CA SER A 301 -25.29 13.24 -26.41
C SER A 301 -24.27 13.27 -27.58
N ASN A 302 -23.45 12.22 -27.71
CA ASN A 302 -22.43 12.04 -28.75
C ASN A 302 -22.42 10.57 -29.23
N ALA A 303 -22.23 10.36 -30.53
CA ALA A 303 -22.29 9.03 -31.15
C ALA A 303 -21.13 8.08 -30.78
N THR A 304 -20.01 8.57 -30.23
CA THR A 304 -18.84 7.74 -29.91
C THR A 304 -18.35 7.88 -28.48
N LYS A 305 -18.80 8.90 -27.75
CA LYS A 305 -18.36 9.20 -26.40
C LYS A 305 -19.54 9.38 -25.46
N ALA A 306 -19.44 8.81 -24.26
CA ALA A 306 -20.37 9.13 -23.20
C ALA A 306 -20.06 10.48 -22.56
N ALA A 307 -21.09 11.11 -22.05
CA ALA A 307 -21.03 12.40 -21.37
C ALA A 307 -21.64 12.32 -19.97
N TYR A 308 -21.21 13.26 -19.13
CA TYR A 308 -21.76 13.44 -17.81
C TYR A 308 -23.26 13.78 -17.91
N GLY A 309 -24.11 12.95 -17.32
CA GLY A 309 -25.56 13.11 -17.30
C GLY A 309 -26.31 12.36 -18.39
N ASP A 310 -25.64 11.55 -19.22
CA ASP A 310 -26.32 10.68 -20.17
C ASP A 310 -27.23 9.67 -19.43
N SER A 311 -28.38 9.33 -20.02
CA SER A 311 -29.36 8.42 -19.39
C SER A 311 -29.18 6.98 -19.85
N ALA A 312 -29.39 6.02 -18.95
CA ALA A 312 -29.32 4.58 -19.21
C ALA A 312 -30.62 3.87 -18.73
N PHE A 313 -30.82 2.65 -19.21
CA PHE A 313 -31.96 1.76 -18.94
C PHE A 313 -33.30 2.49 -19.09
N GLY A 314 -33.55 3.02 -20.28
CA GLY A 314 -34.82 3.70 -20.58
C GLY A 314 -35.06 5.03 -19.85
N GLY A 315 -34.04 5.57 -19.17
CA GLY A 315 -34.11 6.85 -18.46
C GLY A 315 -34.24 6.75 -16.94
N ASP A 316 -34.27 5.54 -16.39
CA ASP A 316 -34.36 5.32 -14.94
C ASP A 316 -33.03 5.59 -14.23
N TYR A 317 -31.93 5.52 -14.98
CA TYR A 317 -30.58 5.71 -14.46
C TYR A 317 -29.82 6.79 -15.22
N THR A 318 -28.84 7.41 -14.56
CA THR A 318 -27.98 8.46 -15.08
C THR A 318 -26.51 8.08 -14.91
N TYR A 319 -25.71 8.30 -15.96
CA TYR A 319 -24.28 8.07 -15.98
C TYR A 319 -23.52 9.35 -15.63
N PHE A 320 -22.69 9.30 -14.59
CA PHE A 320 -21.79 10.40 -14.20
C PHE A 320 -20.32 10.05 -14.28
N GLY A 321 -20.00 8.83 -14.73
CA GLY A 321 -18.64 8.31 -14.74
C GLY A 321 -18.42 7.17 -13.74
N PRO A 322 -17.25 6.55 -13.81
CA PRO A 322 -16.87 5.38 -13.01
C PRO A 322 -16.50 5.70 -11.57
N TYR A 323 -16.37 6.99 -11.22
CA TYR A 323 -15.97 7.42 -9.90
C TYR A 323 -16.96 8.42 -9.30
N ARG A 324 -17.11 8.37 -7.98
CA ARG A 324 -17.81 9.37 -7.19
C ARG A 324 -16.85 10.03 -6.21
N THR A 325 -17.05 11.31 -6.00
CA THR A 325 -16.19 12.11 -5.13
C THR A 325 -16.73 12.13 -3.70
N VAL A 326 -15.87 11.98 -2.69
CA VAL A 326 -16.26 12.01 -1.27
C VAL A 326 -15.81 13.31 -0.63
N SER A 327 -16.73 14.04 0.00
CA SER A 327 -16.41 15.24 0.80
C SER A 327 -15.50 16.26 0.09
N ARG A 328 -15.78 16.56 -1.19
CA ARG A 328 -14.95 17.44 -2.05
C ARG A 328 -14.57 18.79 -1.46
N ALA A 329 -15.45 19.35 -0.62
CA ALA A 329 -15.19 20.62 0.06
C ALA A 329 -14.01 20.55 1.04
N ASN A 330 -13.64 19.35 1.49
CA ASN A 330 -12.57 19.10 2.44
C ASN A 330 -11.27 18.61 1.76
N TRP A 331 -11.20 18.65 0.42
CA TRP A 331 -9.99 18.25 -0.31
C TRP A 331 -8.91 19.33 -0.22
N GLU A 332 -7.67 18.87 -0.08
CA GLU A 332 -6.47 19.72 -0.03
C GLU A 332 -5.95 20.03 -1.44
N ILE A 333 -6.17 19.11 -2.39
CA ILE A 333 -5.94 19.32 -3.83
C ILE A 333 -7.17 19.92 -4.50
N LYS A 334 -6.97 20.91 -5.39
CA LYS A 334 -8.04 21.73 -5.95
C LYS A 334 -7.87 22.02 -7.44
N ALA A 335 -8.98 22.42 -8.06
CA ALA A 335 -9.02 23.07 -9.38
C ALA A 335 -8.16 22.37 -10.47
N GLY A 336 -7.10 23.03 -10.93
CA GLY A 336 -6.23 22.55 -12.01
C GLY A 336 -5.36 21.37 -11.59
N ALA A 337 -4.93 21.32 -10.32
CA ALA A 337 -4.11 20.24 -9.78
C ALA A 337 -4.85 18.89 -9.76
N LEU A 338 -6.18 18.89 -9.84
CA LEU A 338 -6.98 17.66 -9.88
C LEU A 338 -6.70 16.77 -11.10
N PHE A 339 -6.13 17.33 -12.17
CA PHE A 339 -5.97 16.64 -13.45
C PHE A 339 -4.52 16.68 -13.93
N SER A 340 -4.00 15.52 -14.34
CA SER A 340 -2.68 15.37 -14.98
C SER A 340 -2.84 14.55 -16.24
N ASP A 341 -2.85 15.22 -17.40
CA ASP A 341 -2.96 14.54 -18.70
C ASP A 341 -1.60 13.99 -19.12
N VAL A 342 -1.29 12.78 -18.65
CA VAL A 342 -0.05 12.05 -18.96
C VAL A 342 0.05 11.62 -20.43
N SER A 343 -1.02 11.79 -21.24
CA SER A 343 -0.91 11.62 -22.69
C SER A 343 -0.23 12.82 -23.37
N SER A 344 0.04 13.88 -22.61
CA SER A 344 0.83 15.02 -23.06
C SER A 344 2.28 14.86 -22.61
N SER A 345 3.20 14.74 -23.58
CA SER A 345 4.66 14.76 -23.34
C SER A 345 5.06 15.85 -22.34
N GLY A 346 5.85 15.44 -21.35
CA GLY A 346 6.39 16.24 -20.25
C GLY A 346 5.51 16.28 -19.00
N THR A 347 4.41 15.52 -18.94
CA THR A 347 3.41 15.63 -17.87
C THR A 347 3.52 14.49 -16.87
N ALA A 348 4.01 14.79 -15.67
CA ALA A 348 4.08 13.82 -14.58
C ALA A 348 2.69 13.52 -13.96
N PRO A 349 2.42 12.26 -13.56
CA PRO A 349 1.19 11.87 -12.89
C PRO A 349 1.14 12.45 -11.47
N THR A 350 0.29 13.44 -11.24
CA THR A 350 0.26 14.23 -9.98
C THR A 350 -1.14 14.52 -9.43
N GLY A 351 -2.17 14.44 -10.28
CA GLY A 351 -3.58 14.72 -9.95
C GLY A 351 -4.36 13.49 -9.49
N LEU A 352 -5.69 13.58 -9.54
CA LEU A 352 -6.58 12.44 -9.25
C LEU A 352 -7.00 11.69 -10.51
N PHE A 353 -7.15 12.42 -11.61
CA PHE A 353 -7.64 11.93 -12.89
C PHE A 353 -6.73 12.41 -14.01
N GLN A 354 -6.72 11.72 -15.15
CA GLN A 354 -6.11 12.27 -16.36
C GLN A 354 -7.07 13.21 -17.10
N ALA A 355 -8.37 12.89 -17.08
CA ALA A 355 -9.37 13.64 -17.84
C ALA A 355 -10.72 13.72 -17.11
N ALA A 356 -11.64 14.47 -17.69
CA ALA A 356 -13.03 14.52 -17.26
C ALA A 356 -13.95 14.28 -18.45
N LEU A 357 -15.13 13.69 -18.19
CA LEU A 357 -16.19 13.51 -19.16
C LEU A 357 -16.62 14.85 -19.78
N ASN A 358 -17.11 14.79 -21.00
CA ASN A 358 -17.81 15.92 -21.61
C ASN A 358 -19.02 16.31 -20.75
N ASN A 359 -19.36 17.61 -20.74
CA ASN A 359 -20.42 18.19 -19.91
C ASN A 359 -20.24 18.06 -18.39
N SER A 360 -19.05 17.63 -17.92
CA SER A 360 -18.73 17.66 -16.49
C SER A 360 -18.93 19.07 -15.93
N PRO A 361 -19.41 19.20 -14.67
CA PRO A 361 -19.62 20.50 -14.05
C PRO A 361 -18.36 21.37 -14.07
N VAL A 362 -18.50 22.66 -14.37
CA VAL A 362 -17.36 23.59 -14.35
C VAL A 362 -17.14 24.07 -12.92
N GLY A 363 -15.87 24.15 -12.50
CA GLY A 363 -15.49 24.71 -11.20
C GLY A 363 -16.01 26.13 -11.03
N SER A 364 -16.42 26.45 -9.80
CA SER A 364 -16.90 27.78 -9.39
C SER A 364 -16.19 28.23 -8.12
N SER A 365 -16.37 29.50 -7.72
CA SER A 365 -15.82 29.98 -6.45
C SER A 365 -16.38 29.25 -5.23
N SER A 366 -17.60 28.70 -5.32
CA SER A 366 -18.24 27.91 -4.25
C SER A 366 -17.90 26.43 -4.29
N ASP A 367 -17.46 25.92 -5.43
CA ASP A 367 -17.02 24.53 -5.62
C ASP A 367 -15.97 24.49 -6.72
N GLN A 368 -14.71 24.70 -6.35
CA GLN A 368 -13.57 24.65 -7.28
C GLN A 368 -13.34 23.24 -7.83
N ASN A 369 -13.86 22.23 -7.13
CA ASN A 369 -13.66 20.81 -7.41
C ASN A 369 -14.87 20.20 -8.15
N ALA A 370 -15.77 21.04 -8.68
CA ALA A 370 -16.99 20.59 -9.36
C ALA A 370 -16.69 19.63 -10.52
N ARG A 371 -15.61 19.89 -11.27
CA ARG A 371 -15.18 19.12 -12.44
C ARG A 371 -14.77 17.68 -12.12
N ALA A 372 -14.31 17.41 -10.89
CA ALA A 372 -13.98 16.05 -10.46
C ALA A 372 -15.19 15.11 -10.42
N ALA A 373 -16.43 15.63 -10.43
CA ALA A 373 -17.64 14.81 -10.46
C ALA A 373 -17.75 13.93 -11.71
N GLY A 374 -17.11 14.29 -12.82
CA GLY A 374 -17.03 13.48 -14.03
C GLY A 374 -15.60 13.05 -14.34
N GLY A 375 -14.74 12.90 -13.34
CA GLY A 375 -13.36 12.43 -13.53
C GLY A 375 -13.31 11.01 -14.08
N ILE A 376 -12.35 10.76 -14.98
CA ILE A 376 -12.07 9.47 -15.61
C ILE A 376 -10.55 9.28 -15.75
N LYS A 377 -10.13 8.03 -15.96
CA LYS A 377 -8.74 7.56 -15.96
C LYS A 377 -8.09 7.97 -14.66
N SER A 378 -8.61 7.41 -13.59
CA SER A 378 -8.12 7.73 -12.26
C SER A 378 -6.73 7.16 -12.04
N PHE A 379 -5.93 7.87 -11.25
CA PHE A 379 -4.70 7.30 -10.68
C PHE A 379 -4.98 6.40 -9.47
N LEU A 380 -6.25 6.18 -9.10
CA LEU A 380 -6.63 5.28 -8.00
C LEU A 380 -6.07 3.88 -8.25
N PHE A 381 -5.26 3.39 -7.32
CA PHE A 381 -4.57 2.12 -7.44
C PHE A 381 -5.51 0.92 -7.23
N PRO A 382 -5.28 -0.22 -7.90
CA PRO A 382 -4.51 -0.33 -9.15
C PRO A 382 -5.25 0.37 -10.29
N ARG A 383 -4.52 0.88 -11.29
CA ARG A 383 -5.10 1.57 -12.45
C ARG A 383 -5.80 0.57 -13.39
N ALA A 384 -5.13 -0.54 -13.67
CA ALA A 384 -5.66 -1.71 -14.39
C ALA A 384 -4.85 -2.94 -13.97
N GLY A 385 -5.32 -4.15 -14.28
CA GLY A 385 -4.55 -5.37 -14.05
C GLY A 385 -5.27 -6.61 -14.58
N LYS A 386 -4.79 -7.80 -14.22
CA LYS A 386 -5.31 -9.09 -14.69
C LYS A 386 -5.90 -9.87 -13.52
N MET A 387 -6.86 -10.74 -13.80
CA MET A 387 -7.47 -11.64 -12.83
C MET A 387 -7.26 -13.09 -13.30
N SER A 388 -7.13 -14.02 -12.36
CA SER A 388 -7.09 -15.45 -12.67
C SER A 388 -8.51 -16.03 -12.67
N LEU A 389 -8.96 -16.54 -13.81
CA LEU A 389 -10.31 -17.11 -13.97
C LEU A 389 -10.26 -18.53 -14.55
N GLN A 390 -11.37 -19.26 -14.39
CA GLN A 390 -11.56 -20.56 -15.04
C GLN A 390 -11.77 -20.43 -16.56
N ALA A 391 -11.58 -21.55 -17.26
CA ALA A 391 -11.91 -21.65 -18.69
C ALA A 391 -13.42 -21.41 -18.94
N ASN A 392 -13.72 -20.86 -20.10
CA ASN A 392 -15.06 -20.54 -20.60
C ASN A 392 -15.84 -19.51 -19.77
N VAL A 393 -15.11 -18.70 -18.98
CA VAL A 393 -15.69 -17.56 -18.27
C VAL A 393 -15.58 -16.33 -19.16
N GLU A 394 -16.73 -15.70 -19.43
CA GLU A 394 -16.77 -14.41 -20.13
C GLU A 394 -16.45 -13.26 -19.16
N TYR A 395 -15.73 -12.25 -19.64
CA TYR A 395 -15.37 -11.07 -18.88
C TYR A 395 -15.19 -9.85 -19.80
N ILE A 396 -15.24 -8.65 -19.23
CA ILE A 396 -14.93 -7.41 -19.96
C ILE A 396 -13.45 -7.09 -19.81
N GLY A 397 -12.72 -6.95 -20.92
CA GLY A 397 -11.32 -6.59 -20.87
C GLY A 397 -10.75 -6.02 -22.16
N PHE A 398 -9.50 -5.60 -22.09
CA PHE A 398 -8.74 -4.96 -23.17
C PHE A 398 -7.28 -5.43 -23.17
N THR A 399 -6.60 -5.29 -24.31
CA THR A 399 -5.24 -5.84 -24.50
C THR A 399 -4.18 -4.77 -24.74
N ASP A 400 -4.59 -3.59 -25.18
CA ASP A 400 -3.68 -2.50 -25.50
C ASP A 400 -3.69 -1.45 -24.39
N LEU A 401 -2.59 -1.37 -23.65
CA LEU A 401 -2.38 -0.36 -22.61
C LEU A 401 -1.83 0.96 -23.16
N THR A 402 -1.31 0.98 -24.40
CA THR A 402 -0.67 2.17 -25.01
C THR A 402 -1.68 3.23 -25.43
N THR A 403 -2.91 2.81 -25.70
CA THR A 403 -4.01 3.72 -26.04
C THR A 403 -5.21 3.50 -25.11
N PRO A 404 -5.01 3.57 -23.78
CA PRO A 404 -6.00 3.08 -22.82
C PRO A 404 -7.28 3.94 -22.87
N LEU A 405 -7.20 5.15 -23.42
CA LEU A 405 -8.31 6.10 -23.57
C LEU A 405 -9.25 5.76 -24.72
N THR A 406 -8.75 5.11 -25.76
CA THR A 406 -9.48 4.85 -27.01
C THR A 406 -9.71 3.38 -27.26
N VAL A 407 -8.99 2.49 -26.55
CA VAL A 407 -9.21 1.05 -26.65
C VAL A 407 -10.59 0.71 -26.10
N GLU A 408 -11.37 0.00 -26.91
CA GLU A 408 -12.69 -0.47 -26.50
C GLU A 408 -12.55 -1.61 -25.49
N ARG A 409 -13.36 -1.56 -24.42
CA ARG A 409 -13.58 -2.69 -23.51
C ARG A 409 -14.62 -3.62 -24.14
N THR A 410 -14.23 -4.86 -24.38
CA THR A 410 -15.05 -5.85 -25.09
C THR A 410 -15.25 -7.11 -24.25
N ILE A 411 -16.33 -7.84 -24.51
CA ILE A 411 -16.48 -9.21 -23.97
C ILE A 411 -15.37 -10.10 -24.55
N ARG A 412 -14.75 -10.86 -23.66
CA ARG A 412 -13.72 -11.84 -23.94
C ARG A 412 -14.01 -13.11 -23.16
N GLU A 413 -13.46 -14.23 -23.62
CA GLU A 413 -13.60 -15.53 -22.98
C GLU A 413 -12.22 -16.19 -22.88
N LEU A 414 -11.95 -16.87 -21.77
CA LEU A 414 -10.74 -17.68 -21.62
C LEU A 414 -10.96 -19.06 -22.23
N VAL A 415 -10.17 -19.44 -23.24
CA VAL A 415 -10.20 -20.80 -23.82
C VAL A 415 -9.64 -21.87 -22.87
N SER A 416 -8.89 -21.46 -21.86
CA SER A 416 -8.31 -22.29 -20.80
C SER A 416 -8.15 -21.44 -19.55
N SER A 417 -8.29 -22.04 -18.36
CA SER A 417 -8.11 -21.33 -17.09
C SER A 417 -6.75 -20.64 -17.03
N GLY A 418 -6.72 -19.41 -16.50
CA GLY A 418 -5.51 -18.59 -16.46
C GLY A 418 -5.83 -17.11 -16.31
N GLU A 419 -4.84 -16.28 -16.62
CA GLU A 419 -4.96 -14.82 -16.53
C GLU A 419 -5.84 -14.24 -17.64
N THR A 420 -6.71 -13.32 -17.27
CA THR A 420 -7.46 -12.48 -18.20
C THR A 420 -6.52 -11.57 -19.01
N ALA A 421 -7.06 -10.97 -20.07
CA ALA A 421 -6.56 -9.70 -20.55
C ALA A 421 -6.72 -8.61 -19.46
N TYR A 422 -6.24 -7.39 -19.71
CA TYR A 422 -6.40 -6.32 -18.73
C TYR A 422 -7.86 -5.97 -18.49
N MET A 423 -8.16 -5.73 -17.23
CA MET A 423 -9.43 -5.22 -16.73
C MET A 423 -9.18 -3.90 -16.02
N ASP A 424 -10.17 -3.01 -16.06
CA ASP A 424 -10.07 -1.72 -15.36
C ASP A 424 -9.95 -1.95 -13.83
N GLY A 425 -9.20 -1.08 -13.13
CA GLY A 425 -8.81 -1.27 -11.73
C GLY A 425 -9.95 -1.47 -10.72
N CYS A 426 -11.16 -0.99 -11.04
CA CYS A 426 -12.35 -1.23 -10.21
C CYS A 426 -12.60 -2.73 -10.00
N ASN A 427 -12.36 -3.56 -11.02
CA ASN A 427 -12.56 -5.00 -10.93
C ASN A 427 -11.70 -5.61 -9.81
N LEU A 428 -10.44 -5.19 -9.71
CA LEU A 428 -9.52 -5.65 -8.68
C LEU A 428 -9.89 -5.11 -7.29
N ARG A 429 -10.32 -3.85 -7.19
CA ARG A 429 -10.76 -3.25 -5.92
C ARG A 429 -12.02 -3.91 -5.36
N VAL A 430 -13.01 -4.13 -6.21
CA VAL A 430 -14.29 -4.76 -5.82
C VAL A 430 -14.08 -6.23 -5.50
N SER A 431 -13.30 -6.94 -6.30
CA SER A 431 -12.95 -8.33 -6.00
C SER A 431 -12.28 -8.42 -4.63
N SER A 432 -11.31 -7.55 -4.35
CA SER A 432 -10.49 -7.55 -3.13
C SER A 432 -11.10 -6.89 -1.89
N TYR A 433 -12.39 -6.53 -1.92
CA TYR A 433 -13.06 -5.79 -0.86
C TYR A 433 -13.36 -6.67 0.37
N ASP A 434 -12.89 -6.26 1.54
CA ASP A 434 -13.23 -6.79 2.86
C ASP A 434 -14.39 -5.98 3.46
N GLU A 435 -15.58 -6.59 3.55
CA GLU A 435 -16.78 -5.94 4.08
C GLU A 435 -16.69 -5.67 5.60
N VAL A 436 -15.98 -6.51 6.36
CA VAL A 436 -15.86 -6.37 7.82
C VAL A 436 -15.00 -5.17 8.17
N ARG A 437 -13.88 -5.00 7.45
CA ARG A 437 -12.93 -3.89 7.66
C ARG A 437 -13.26 -2.66 6.81
N ASN A 438 -14.09 -2.82 5.78
CA ASN A 438 -14.37 -1.82 4.75
C ASN A 438 -13.07 -1.35 4.07
N GLU A 439 -12.24 -2.32 3.66
CA GLU A 439 -10.91 -2.13 3.07
C GLU A 439 -10.85 -2.83 1.69
N THR A 440 -10.12 -2.26 0.74
CA THR A 440 -9.79 -2.90 -0.55
C THR A 440 -8.27 -2.98 -0.71
N VAL A 441 -7.78 -3.55 -1.81
CA VAL A 441 -6.36 -3.47 -2.20
C VAL A 441 -5.83 -2.02 -2.27
N ALA A 442 -6.70 -1.04 -2.49
CA ALA A 442 -6.34 0.38 -2.54
C ALA A 442 -6.28 1.04 -1.16
N SER A 443 -6.80 0.42 -0.11
CA SER A 443 -6.95 1.07 1.19
C SER A 443 -5.61 1.28 1.90
N CYS A 444 -5.43 2.47 2.44
CA CYS A 444 -4.20 2.86 3.13
C CYS A 444 -4.42 3.86 4.26
N ASN A 445 -3.35 4.08 5.01
CA ASN A 445 -3.15 5.24 5.87
C ASN A 445 -1.68 5.68 5.79
N VAL A 446 -1.37 6.91 6.15
CA VAL A 446 0.00 7.44 6.07
C VAL A 446 0.28 8.40 7.21
N THR A 447 1.52 8.42 7.66
CA THR A 447 1.96 9.32 8.72
C THR A 447 2.00 10.78 8.27
N ALA A 448 1.33 11.63 9.03
CA ALA A 448 1.51 13.08 8.97
C ALA A 448 2.87 13.46 9.54
N THR A 449 3.15 12.99 10.77
CA THR A 449 4.45 13.18 11.43
C THR A 449 4.95 11.89 12.10
N ILE A 450 6.27 11.80 12.22
CA ILE A 450 6.97 10.81 13.04
C ILE A 450 7.77 11.57 14.09
N ASP A 451 7.35 11.46 15.35
CA ASP A 451 7.95 12.15 16.47
C ASP A 451 8.82 11.19 17.28
N LEU A 452 10.00 11.67 17.68
CA LEU A 452 10.79 11.03 18.73
C LEU A 452 10.45 11.72 20.05
N ILE A 453 9.94 10.94 20.99
CA ILE A 453 9.48 11.45 22.28
C ILE A 453 10.19 10.78 23.45
N THR A 454 10.26 11.48 24.57
CA THR A 454 10.69 10.93 25.85
C THR A 454 9.70 11.32 26.94
N THR A 455 9.77 10.63 28.07
CA THR A 455 8.93 10.93 29.24
C THR A 455 9.85 11.50 30.31
N ASP A 456 9.51 12.66 30.84
CA ASP A 456 10.27 13.31 31.90
C ASP A 456 10.05 12.62 33.27
N GLU A 457 10.74 13.09 34.31
CA GLU A 457 10.61 12.55 35.67
C GLU A 457 9.21 12.74 36.29
N ASN A 458 8.40 13.65 35.73
CA ASN A 458 7.03 13.94 36.19
C ASN A 458 5.97 13.14 35.43
N GLY A 459 6.35 12.42 34.36
CA GLY A 459 5.44 11.68 33.49
C GLY A 459 4.96 12.46 32.27
N ASP A 460 5.44 13.69 32.05
CA ASP A 460 5.09 14.53 30.91
C ASP A 460 5.86 14.10 29.66
N VAL A 461 5.19 14.16 28.50
CA VAL A 461 5.76 13.76 27.21
C VAL A 461 6.45 14.96 26.55
N GLU A 462 7.75 14.85 26.33
CA GLU A 462 8.56 15.84 25.60
C GLU A 462 8.87 15.33 24.18
N VAL A 463 8.67 16.19 23.17
CA VAL A 463 9.05 15.92 21.78
C VAL A 463 10.49 16.36 21.55
N ILE A 464 11.38 15.40 21.32
CA ILE A 464 12.81 15.65 21.04
C ILE A 464 12.97 16.18 19.61
N THR A 465 12.31 15.50 18.66
CA THR A 465 12.31 15.89 17.25
C THR A 465 11.05 15.37 16.56
N SER A 466 10.70 16.00 15.44
CA SER A 466 9.54 15.65 14.62
C SER A 466 9.95 15.72 13.16
N ALA A 467 9.61 14.67 12.40
CA ALA A 467 9.87 14.55 10.98
C ALA A 467 8.54 14.53 10.23
N THR A 468 8.35 15.49 9.32
CA THR A 468 7.22 15.57 8.38
C THR A 468 7.58 15.01 7.00
N ASP A 469 8.88 14.96 6.69
CA ASP A 469 9.46 14.46 5.44
C ASP A 469 9.56 12.92 5.38
N LEU A 470 9.51 12.26 6.54
CA LEU A 470 9.47 10.80 6.63
C LEU A 470 8.04 10.28 6.63
N LYS A 471 7.78 9.31 5.76
CA LYS A 471 6.44 8.72 5.55
C LYS A 471 6.48 7.21 5.74
N LEU A 472 5.91 6.75 6.85
CA LEU A 472 5.42 5.39 6.99
C LEU A 472 4.00 5.32 6.42
N GLN A 473 3.81 4.50 5.40
CA GLN A 473 2.53 4.20 4.78
C GLN A 473 2.08 2.79 5.20
N LEU A 474 0.84 2.68 5.66
CA LEU A 474 0.19 1.43 6.00
C LEU A 474 -0.76 1.04 4.87
N THR A 475 -0.70 -0.23 4.48
CA THR A 475 -1.68 -0.85 3.60
C THR A 475 -2.51 -1.87 4.38
N ARG A 476 -3.51 -2.44 3.72
CA ARG A 476 -4.26 -3.58 4.25
C ARG A 476 -3.33 -4.68 4.75
N ALA A 477 -3.84 -5.52 5.65
CA ALA A 477 -3.09 -6.67 6.15
C ALA A 477 -2.59 -7.51 4.97
N SER A 478 -1.30 -7.87 5.02
CA SER A 478 -0.70 -8.77 4.04
C SER A 478 -1.11 -10.20 4.34
N GLU A 479 -1.39 -10.94 3.28
CA GLU A 479 -1.60 -12.38 3.35
C GLU A 479 -0.28 -13.15 3.31
N THR A 480 0.85 -12.46 3.16
CA THR A 480 2.22 -12.99 3.25
C THR A 480 2.92 -12.44 4.50
N ASP A 481 3.74 -13.28 5.15
CA ASP A 481 4.61 -12.85 6.24
C ASP A 481 5.83 -12.06 5.70
N TYR A 482 6.69 -11.60 6.61
CA TYR A 482 7.88 -10.81 6.25
C TYR A 482 8.94 -11.62 5.48
N GLU A 483 8.87 -12.95 5.51
CA GLU A 483 9.74 -13.88 4.77
C GLU A 483 9.18 -14.21 3.38
N GLY A 484 8.00 -13.67 3.05
CA GLY A 484 7.29 -13.93 1.81
C GLY A 484 6.52 -15.25 1.83
N ASN A 485 6.37 -15.90 2.99
CA ASN A 485 5.53 -17.08 3.11
C ASN A 485 4.08 -16.64 3.24
N GLU A 486 3.21 -17.27 2.46
CA GLU A 486 1.80 -16.97 2.44
C GLU A 486 1.11 -17.54 3.69
N VAL A 487 0.58 -16.65 4.52
CA VAL A 487 -0.23 -16.96 5.71
C VAL A 487 -1.70 -17.16 5.33
N ARG A 488 -2.18 -16.57 4.20
CA ARG A 488 -3.55 -16.74 3.66
C ARG A 488 -3.63 -16.54 2.13
N PHE A 489 -3.11 -17.48 1.34
CA PHE A 489 -2.78 -17.39 -0.11
C PHE A 489 -3.80 -16.78 -1.11
N SER A 490 -5.09 -16.58 -0.81
CA SER A 490 -6.08 -16.32 -1.89
C SER A 490 -7.40 -15.67 -1.47
N ALA A 491 -7.57 -15.31 -0.19
CA ALA A 491 -8.89 -15.10 0.41
C ALA A 491 -9.56 -13.77 0.02
N LEU A 492 -9.03 -13.03 -0.94
CA LEU A 492 -9.53 -11.71 -1.27
C LEU A 492 -10.29 -11.66 -2.58
N ASN A 493 -10.16 -12.58 -3.53
CA ASN A 493 -11.04 -12.56 -4.71
C ASN A 493 -12.46 -12.96 -4.30
N LYS A 494 -13.38 -11.99 -4.33
CA LYS A 494 -14.81 -12.26 -4.14
C LYS A 494 -15.31 -13.17 -5.26
N CYS A 495 -16.03 -14.20 -4.87
CA CYS A 495 -16.63 -15.16 -5.80
C CYS A 495 -18.05 -15.49 -5.35
N SER A 496 -18.93 -15.85 -6.29
CA SER A 496 -20.20 -16.52 -5.98
C SER A 496 -20.12 -18.03 -6.25
N ASN A 497 -19.18 -18.44 -7.11
CA ASN A 497 -18.83 -19.82 -7.40
C ASN A 497 -17.38 -19.91 -7.88
N SER A 498 -16.90 -21.13 -8.10
CA SER A 498 -15.50 -21.43 -8.39
C SER A 498 -15.05 -20.93 -9.77
N ASN A 499 -15.96 -20.48 -10.63
CA ASN A 499 -15.63 -19.90 -11.94
C ASN A 499 -15.03 -18.49 -11.81
N ALA A 500 -15.40 -17.76 -10.76
CA ALA A 500 -14.81 -16.46 -10.42
C ALA A 500 -13.42 -16.58 -9.74
N CYS A 501 -12.87 -17.79 -9.65
CA CYS A 501 -11.59 -18.09 -9.02
C CYS A 501 -10.58 -18.68 -10.02
N GLY A 502 -9.30 -18.70 -9.64
CA GLY A 502 -8.24 -19.29 -10.45
C GLY A 502 -8.39 -20.81 -10.62
N ALA A 503 -7.66 -21.37 -11.59
CA ALA A 503 -7.70 -22.80 -11.97
C ALA A 503 -7.58 -23.76 -10.76
N ASN A 504 -6.68 -23.40 -9.84
CA ASN A 504 -6.37 -24.16 -8.64
C ASN A 504 -7.06 -23.61 -7.39
N GLU A 505 -8.19 -22.92 -7.54
CA GLU A 505 -8.94 -22.35 -6.44
C GLU A 505 -10.40 -22.83 -6.45
N CYS A 506 -11.05 -22.74 -5.30
CA CYS A 506 -12.46 -23.03 -5.08
C CYS A 506 -13.14 -21.85 -4.41
N CYS A 507 -14.41 -21.60 -4.73
CA CYS A 507 -15.18 -20.58 -4.03
C CYS A 507 -15.81 -21.11 -2.75
N PHE A 508 -15.46 -20.52 -1.60
CA PHE A 508 -16.06 -20.81 -0.30
C PHE A 508 -16.27 -19.53 0.50
N ASN A 509 -17.45 -19.37 1.11
CA ASN A 509 -17.83 -18.17 1.87
C ASN A 509 -17.60 -16.87 1.10
N GLU A 510 -17.98 -16.88 -0.17
CA GLU A 510 -17.78 -15.79 -1.13
C GLU A 510 -16.33 -15.40 -1.42
N ARG A 511 -15.34 -16.24 -1.07
CA ARG A 511 -13.91 -16.03 -1.34
C ARG A 511 -13.28 -17.18 -2.09
N CYS A 512 -12.29 -16.88 -2.92
CA CYS A 512 -11.47 -17.89 -3.58
C CYS A 512 -10.43 -18.46 -2.60
N TRP A 513 -10.30 -19.78 -2.59
CA TRP A 513 -9.34 -20.50 -1.75
C TRP A 513 -8.54 -21.47 -2.59
N SER A 514 -7.22 -21.47 -2.45
CA SER A 514 -6.37 -22.49 -3.08
C SER A 514 -6.84 -23.91 -2.74
N LYS A 515 -6.82 -24.80 -3.74
CA LYS A 515 -7.11 -26.24 -3.62
C LYS A 515 -6.07 -26.96 -2.75
N ASP A 516 -4.91 -26.37 -2.54
CA ASP A 516 -3.93 -26.86 -1.57
C ASP A 516 -4.40 -26.65 -0.12
N LEU A 517 -5.24 -25.63 0.10
CA LEU A 517 -5.87 -25.35 1.40
C LEU A 517 -7.23 -26.05 1.53
N VAL A 518 -7.99 -26.17 0.43
CA VAL A 518 -9.34 -26.75 0.41
C VAL A 518 -9.42 -27.92 -0.55
N SER A 519 -9.56 -29.12 0.02
CA SER A 519 -9.39 -30.39 -0.73
C SER A 519 -10.43 -30.67 -1.84
N GLN A 520 -11.60 -30.02 -1.83
CA GLN A 520 -12.67 -30.17 -2.84
C GLN A 520 -13.50 -28.89 -2.95
N CYS A 521 -13.98 -28.51 -4.14
CA CYS A 521 -14.89 -27.36 -4.30
C CYS A 521 -16.33 -27.74 -3.90
N MET A 522 -17.14 -26.78 -3.42
CA MET A 522 -18.55 -27.06 -3.05
C MET A 522 -19.34 -27.71 -4.19
N GLU A 523 -19.08 -27.26 -5.42
CA GLU A 523 -19.72 -27.72 -6.65
C GLU A 523 -19.37 -29.17 -7.01
N ASP A 524 -18.24 -29.68 -6.50
CA ASP A 524 -17.81 -31.07 -6.67
C ASP A 524 -18.44 -32.00 -5.62
N SER A 525 -19.01 -31.44 -4.54
CA SER A 525 -19.64 -32.19 -3.45
C SER A 525 -21.16 -32.28 -3.66
N GLY A 526 -21.69 -33.49 -3.83
CA GLY A 526 -23.11 -33.72 -4.10
C GLY A 526 -24.08 -33.51 -2.91
N SER A 527 -23.73 -32.69 -1.91
CA SER A 527 -24.56 -32.47 -0.71
C SER A 527 -24.96 -31.00 -0.54
N GLU A 528 -26.27 -30.73 -0.53
CA GLU A 528 -26.87 -29.45 -0.16
C GLU A 528 -26.42 -29.03 1.26
N GLY A 529 -25.93 -27.80 1.42
CA GLY A 529 -25.44 -27.25 2.69
C GLY A 529 -25.94 -25.82 2.98
N ASN A 530 -26.29 -25.56 4.25
CA ASN A 530 -26.40 -24.26 4.95
C ASN A 530 -26.94 -24.46 6.38
N LEU A 531 -26.51 -25.54 7.06
CA LEU A 531 -26.98 -25.85 8.40
C LEU A 531 -26.35 -24.89 9.41
N SER A 532 -27.18 -24.29 10.26
CA SER A 532 -26.73 -23.36 11.30
C SER A 532 -25.97 -24.10 12.41
N ILE A 533 -25.14 -23.36 13.15
CA ILE A 533 -24.43 -23.88 14.33
C ILE A 533 -25.41 -24.60 15.28
N GLY A 534 -25.03 -25.80 15.72
CA GLY A 534 -25.81 -26.67 16.59
C GLY A 534 -26.78 -27.62 15.86
N GLN A 535 -26.94 -27.52 14.54
CA GLN A 535 -27.75 -28.45 13.75
C GLN A 535 -26.98 -29.73 13.42
N ASN A 536 -27.69 -30.85 13.28
CA ASN A 536 -27.07 -32.15 13.00
C ASN A 536 -26.48 -32.20 11.60
N CYS A 537 -25.21 -32.59 11.50
CA CYS A 537 -24.48 -32.72 10.25
C CYS A 537 -23.82 -34.09 10.16
N GLY A 538 -23.65 -34.58 8.94
CA GLY A 538 -22.90 -35.78 8.59
C GLY A 538 -21.59 -35.48 7.86
N SER A 539 -21.45 -34.29 7.28
CA SER A 539 -20.21 -33.80 6.66
C SER A 539 -20.06 -32.29 6.89
N ASP A 540 -18.84 -31.82 6.76
CA ASP A 540 -18.47 -30.39 6.88
C ASP A 540 -19.25 -29.50 5.93
N TYR A 541 -19.41 -29.96 4.68
CA TYR A 541 -20.09 -29.27 3.60
C TYR A 541 -21.60 -29.07 3.84
N GLN A 542 -22.18 -29.69 4.87
CA GLN A 542 -23.57 -29.43 5.25
C GLN A 542 -23.72 -28.20 6.14
N CYS A 543 -22.66 -27.74 6.81
CA CYS A 543 -22.67 -26.64 7.77
C CYS A 543 -22.33 -25.30 7.12
N GLN A 544 -23.00 -24.22 7.53
CA GLN A 544 -22.66 -22.85 7.10
C GLN A 544 -21.23 -22.46 7.48
N SER A 545 -20.77 -22.92 8.64
CA SER A 545 -19.40 -22.73 9.12
C SER A 545 -18.38 -23.68 8.49
N LEU A 546 -18.82 -24.59 7.61
CA LEU A 546 -18.00 -25.68 7.07
C LEU A 546 -17.36 -26.57 8.14
N CYS A 547 -17.86 -26.51 9.37
CA CYS A 547 -17.37 -27.34 10.45
C CYS A 547 -18.47 -28.22 11.02
N CYS A 548 -18.44 -29.49 10.66
CA CYS A 548 -19.17 -30.55 11.31
C CYS A 548 -18.29 -31.23 12.36
N SER A 549 -18.64 -31.05 13.63
CA SER A 549 -17.92 -31.70 14.73
C SER A 549 -18.34 -33.16 14.80
N LYS A 550 -17.48 -34.10 14.37
CA LYS A 550 -17.78 -35.55 14.49
C LYS A 550 -17.94 -36.02 15.94
N SER A 551 -17.38 -35.29 16.91
CA SER A 551 -17.55 -35.61 18.34
C SER A 551 -18.96 -35.27 18.86
N THR A 552 -19.64 -34.29 18.27
CA THR A 552 -21.01 -33.90 18.66
C THR A 552 -22.07 -34.27 17.62
N GLY A 553 -21.67 -34.56 16.38
CA GLY A 553 -22.57 -34.75 15.24
C GLY A 553 -23.28 -33.46 14.80
N THR A 554 -22.76 -32.28 15.17
CA THR A 554 -23.41 -30.99 14.93
C THR A 554 -22.47 -29.94 14.35
N CYS A 555 -23.05 -28.94 13.67
CA CYS A 555 -22.31 -27.82 13.12
C CYS A 555 -21.71 -26.97 14.25
N ALA A 556 -20.41 -26.74 14.20
CA ALA A 556 -19.64 -25.97 15.17
C ALA A 556 -19.21 -24.62 14.57
N VAL A 557 -18.88 -23.64 15.41
CA VAL A 557 -18.44 -22.31 14.94
C VAL A 557 -17.06 -22.42 14.29
N HIS A 558 -16.89 -21.76 13.15
CA HIS A 558 -15.59 -21.54 12.54
C HIS A 558 -15.61 -20.19 11.80
N ASN A 559 -14.86 -19.22 12.32
CA ASN A 559 -14.69 -17.89 11.76
C ASN A 559 -13.31 -17.33 12.17
N PRO A 560 -12.31 -17.39 11.27
CA PRO A 560 -10.97 -16.88 11.52
C PRO A 560 -10.88 -15.36 11.72
N ASP A 561 -11.87 -14.57 11.30
CA ASP A 561 -11.90 -13.12 11.55
C ASP A 561 -12.34 -12.76 12.97
N LEU A 562 -13.01 -13.69 13.66
CA LEU A 562 -13.47 -13.54 15.05
C LEU A 562 -12.64 -14.37 16.03
N ASP A 563 -11.49 -14.90 15.62
CA ASP A 563 -10.63 -15.79 16.42
C ASP A 563 -11.40 -17.02 16.95
N ALA A 564 -12.38 -17.49 16.18
CA ALA A 564 -13.28 -18.58 16.58
C ALA A 564 -13.01 -19.82 15.72
N TYR A 565 -12.24 -20.76 16.25
CA TYR A 565 -11.84 -21.98 15.52
C TYR A 565 -12.63 -23.21 15.97
N CYS A 566 -12.82 -24.14 15.04
CA CYS A 566 -13.61 -25.34 15.31
C CYS A 566 -12.85 -26.38 16.15
N GLY A 567 -11.52 -26.41 16.01
CA GLY A 567 -10.64 -27.23 16.84
C GLY A 567 -10.84 -28.74 16.67
N LYS A 568 -10.95 -29.22 15.44
CA LYS A 568 -11.13 -30.65 15.15
C LYS A 568 -9.93 -31.48 15.55
N THR A 569 -10.20 -32.61 16.20
CA THR A 569 -9.13 -33.51 16.66
C THR A 569 -8.49 -34.24 15.48
N PRO A 570 -7.20 -34.63 15.57
CA PRO A 570 -6.58 -35.48 14.57
C PRO A 570 -7.43 -36.73 14.25
N GLY A 571 -7.53 -37.07 12.97
CA GLY A 571 -8.38 -38.14 12.43
C GLY A 571 -9.81 -37.73 12.07
N GLN A 572 -10.23 -36.50 12.35
CA GLN A 572 -11.50 -35.95 11.85
C GLN A 572 -11.32 -35.36 10.45
N GLU A 573 -12.40 -35.35 9.66
CA GLU A 573 -12.40 -34.68 8.34
C GLU A 573 -12.17 -33.19 8.53
N CYS A 574 -11.39 -32.57 7.65
CA CYS A 574 -11.10 -31.15 7.66
C CYS A 574 -11.23 -30.55 6.28
N VAL A 575 -11.60 -29.28 6.27
CA VAL A 575 -11.66 -28.47 5.05
C VAL A 575 -10.31 -27.81 4.81
N ALA A 576 -9.71 -27.22 5.86
CA ALA A 576 -8.38 -26.60 5.86
C ALA A 576 -7.66 -26.78 7.22
N GLN A 577 -6.38 -26.38 7.30
CA GLN A 577 -5.54 -26.52 8.51
C GLN A 577 -6.15 -25.86 9.75
N GLU A 578 -6.74 -24.68 9.60
CA GLU A 578 -7.40 -23.90 10.67
C GLU A 578 -8.65 -24.57 11.27
N PHE A 579 -9.21 -25.58 10.59
CA PHE A 579 -10.29 -26.39 11.16
C PHE A 579 -9.76 -27.40 12.17
N CYS A 580 -8.47 -27.73 12.11
CA CYS A 580 -7.82 -28.65 13.02
C CYS A 580 -7.49 -27.97 14.34
N ARG A 581 -7.37 -28.79 15.39
CA ARG A 581 -7.04 -28.33 16.72
C ARG A 581 -5.60 -27.83 16.78
N GLU A 582 -5.42 -26.72 17.48
CA GLU A 582 -4.13 -26.21 17.87
C GLU A 582 -3.55 -27.06 19.02
N GLU A 583 -2.31 -27.52 18.84
CA GLU A 583 -1.59 -28.30 19.84
C GLU A 583 -0.29 -27.61 20.24
N MET A 584 0.09 -27.77 21.51
CA MET A 584 1.32 -27.19 22.05
C MET A 584 2.51 -28.06 21.65
N VAL A 585 3.28 -27.61 20.66
CA VAL A 585 4.44 -28.32 20.13
C VAL A 585 5.71 -27.86 20.83
N GLN A 586 6.55 -28.80 21.24
CA GLN A 586 7.82 -28.49 21.88
C GLN A 586 8.86 -28.09 20.81
N LYS A 587 9.26 -26.82 20.78
CA LYS A 587 10.34 -26.29 19.93
C LYS A 587 11.57 -25.99 20.78
N CYS A 588 12.70 -26.64 20.48
CA CYS A 588 13.96 -26.43 21.18
C CYS A 588 14.90 -25.54 20.36
N LEU A 589 15.46 -24.51 20.99
CA LEU A 589 16.37 -23.53 20.39
C LEU A 589 17.66 -23.45 21.19
N LYS A 590 18.78 -23.20 20.51
CA LYS A 590 20.02 -22.78 21.17
C LYS A 590 19.89 -21.29 21.45
N VAL A 591 19.70 -20.92 22.71
CA VAL A 591 19.54 -19.53 23.11
C VAL A 591 20.82 -18.98 23.71
N LYS A 592 21.20 -17.77 23.32
CA LYS A 592 22.34 -17.06 23.90
C LYS A 592 22.09 -16.79 25.38
N THR A 593 23.11 -17.02 26.20
CA THR A 593 23.08 -16.85 27.65
C THR A 593 24.03 -15.76 28.14
N GLY A 594 24.80 -15.15 27.23
CA GLY A 594 25.74 -14.08 27.54
C GLY A 594 27.05 -14.23 26.76
N VAL A 595 28.12 -13.69 27.33
CA VAL A 595 29.49 -13.75 26.82
C VAL A 595 30.41 -14.22 27.94
N ASN A 596 31.35 -15.11 27.64
CA ASN A 596 32.33 -15.58 28.61
C ASN A 596 33.41 -14.52 28.88
N ALA A 597 34.30 -14.77 29.84
CA ALA A 597 35.38 -13.85 30.22
C ALA A 597 36.37 -13.55 29.07
N ASN A 598 36.35 -14.32 27.98
CA ASN A 598 37.18 -14.13 26.79
C ASN A 598 36.43 -13.39 25.67
N GLY A 599 35.18 -12.98 25.89
CA GLY A 599 34.34 -12.30 24.89
C GLY A 599 33.62 -13.22 23.91
N GLU A 600 33.61 -14.54 24.14
CA GLU A 600 32.92 -15.51 23.27
C GLU A 600 31.48 -15.73 23.74
N THR A 601 30.53 -15.74 22.81
CA THR A 601 29.10 -15.96 23.08
C THR A 601 28.87 -17.31 23.75
N THR A 602 28.18 -17.31 24.89
CA THR A 602 27.70 -18.52 25.56
C THR A 602 26.25 -18.78 25.18
N CYS A 603 25.85 -20.05 25.11
CA CYS A 603 24.49 -20.45 24.77
C CYS A 603 24.06 -21.69 25.55
N ALA A 604 22.75 -21.92 25.63
CA ALA A 604 22.12 -23.08 26.23
C ALA A 604 20.97 -23.57 25.36
N LEU A 605 20.70 -24.88 25.35
CA LEU A 605 19.49 -25.41 24.74
C LEU A 605 18.29 -25.11 25.66
N ARG A 606 17.27 -24.41 25.14
CA ARG A 606 15.98 -24.24 25.82
C ARG A 606 14.84 -24.65 24.92
N CYS A 607 13.85 -25.28 25.52
CA CYS A 607 12.66 -25.77 24.84
C CYS A 607 11.44 -24.99 25.30
N TYR A 608 10.62 -24.61 24.34
CA TYR A 608 9.43 -23.80 24.50
C TYR A 608 8.24 -24.57 23.93
N TYR A 609 7.06 -24.38 24.50
CA TYR A 609 5.82 -24.91 23.94
C TYR A 609 5.18 -23.82 23.10
N VAL A 610 5.08 -24.07 21.79
CA VAL A 610 4.51 -23.14 20.82
C VAL A 610 3.17 -23.68 20.35
N PRO A 611 2.08 -22.92 20.46
CA PRO A 611 0.79 -23.32 19.93
C PRO A 611 0.89 -23.41 18.39
N THR A 612 0.56 -24.58 17.83
CA THR A 612 0.68 -24.87 16.40
C THR A 612 -0.54 -25.65 15.90
N TYR A 613 -1.17 -25.20 14.81
CA TYR A 613 -2.29 -25.91 14.18
C TYR A 613 -1.84 -27.22 13.52
N GLY A 614 -2.59 -28.30 13.73
CA GLY A 614 -2.40 -29.55 12.98
C GLY A 614 -2.76 -29.42 11.50
N SER A 615 -2.03 -30.10 10.62
CA SER A 615 -2.20 -30.01 9.16
C SER A 615 -3.46 -30.73 8.67
N CYS A 616 -4.10 -30.21 7.61
CA CYS A 616 -5.18 -30.91 6.91
C CYS A 616 -4.61 -31.65 5.69
N VAL A 617 -4.43 -32.97 5.80
CA VAL A 617 -3.81 -33.79 4.74
C VAL A 617 -4.84 -34.76 4.19
N GLU A 618 -5.07 -34.73 2.88
CA GLU A 618 -6.09 -35.56 2.20
C GLU A 618 -7.49 -35.42 2.85
N GLY A 619 -7.83 -34.21 3.32
CA GLY A 619 -9.11 -33.92 3.97
C GLY A 619 -9.24 -34.48 5.39
N VAL A 620 -8.14 -34.85 6.05
CA VAL A 620 -8.13 -35.35 7.44
C VAL A 620 -7.12 -34.58 8.30
N CYS A 621 -7.53 -34.19 9.52
CA CYS A 621 -6.64 -33.53 10.45
C CYS A 621 -5.53 -34.47 10.90
N VAL A 622 -4.28 -34.01 10.77
CA VAL A 622 -3.08 -34.65 11.27
C VAL A 622 -2.51 -33.77 12.37
N ALA A 623 -1.95 -34.39 13.42
CA ALA A 623 -1.27 -33.64 14.47
C ALA A 623 -0.06 -32.88 13.88
N PRO A 624 0.28 -31.69 14.39
CA PRO A 624 1.44 -30.95 13.91
C PRO A 624 2.73 -31.74 14.16
N ASP A 625 3.66 -31.68 13.21
CA ASP A 625 4.96 -32.34 13.35
C ASP A 625 5.75 -31.70 14.49
N THR A 626 6.35 -32.54 15.34
CA THR A 626 7.27 -32.09 16.39
C THR A 626 8.65 -31.85 15.78
N PRO A 627 9.21 -30.62 15.83
CA PRO A 627 10.54 -30.34 15.31
C PRO A 627 11.60 -31.19 15.99
N ASP A 628 12.62 -31.60 15.23
CA ASP A 628 13.77 -32.28 15.80
C ASP A 628 14.53 -31.37 16.77
N ILE A 629 14.94 -31.94 17.90
CA ILE A 629 15.72 -31.23 18.91
C ILE A 629 17.13 -30.98 18.35
N PRO A 630 17.61 -29.73 18.30
CA PRO A 630 18.96 -29.44 17.81
C PRO A 630 20.03 -30.16 18.62
N SER A 631 21.03 -30.72 17.94
CA SER A 631 22.20 -31.30 18.59
C SER A 631 22.96 -30.24 19.39
N PHE A 632 23.12 -30.48 20.70
CA PHE A 632 23.77 -29.58 21.64
C PHE A 632 24.67 -30.38 22.60
N ASP A 633 25.96 -30.07 22.63
CA ASP A 633 26.91 -30.61 23.62
C ASP A 633 27.10 -29.58 24.74
N PRO A 634 26.63 -29.85 25.98
CA PRO A 634 26.80 -28.95 27.10
C PRO A 634 28.26 -28.68 27.49
N ASN A 635 29.19 -29.58 27.13
CA ASN A 635 30.61 -29.45 27.45
C ASN A 635 31.39 -28.67 26.39
N ASN A 636 30.84 -28.53 25.18
CA ASN A 636 31.42 -27.74 24.10
C ASN A 636 30.31 -27.08 23.24
N PRO A 637 29.60 -26.10 23.81
CA PRO A 637 28.43 -25.51 23.17
C PRO A 637 28.85 -24.69 21.93
N GLN A 638 28.48 -25.18 20.75
CA GLN A 638 28.65 -24.46 19.48
C GLN A 638 27.57 -23.39 19.36
N CYS A 639 27.92 -22.14 19.65
CA CYS A 639 26.99 -21.02 19.80
C CYS A 639 26.91 -20.08 18.58
N GLY A 640 27.47 -20.48 17.43
CA GLY A 640 27.45 -19.67 16.19
C GLY A 640 26.03 -19.42 15.67
N ASP A 641 25.15 -20.41 15.81
CA ASP A 641 23.75 -20.37 15.36
C ASP A 641 22.78 -20.15 16.53
N ALA A 642 23.27 -19.62 17.66
CA ALA A 642 22.43 -19.38 18.82
C ALA A 642 21.57 -18.11 18.62
N GLU A 643 20.27 -18.22 18.90
CA GLU A 643 19.30 -17.14 18.79
C GLU A 643 19.14 -16.40 20.13
N GLU A 644 18.56 -15.20 20.12
CA GLU A 644 18.17 -14.54 21.38
C GLU A 644 16.97 -15.27 22.01
N PRO A 645 16.81 -15.26 23.34
CA PRO A 645 15.65 -15.86 23.98
C PRO A 645 14.34 -15.17 23.52
N PRO A 646 13.28 -15.94 23.15
CA PRO A 646 11.99 -15.37 22.75
C PRO A 646 11.39 -14.48 23.84
N THR A 647 10.89 -13.31 23.47
CA THR A 647 10.30 -12.31 24.40
C THR A 647 8.81 -12.53 24.66
N SER A 648 8.12 -13.32 23.84
CA SER A 648 6.74 -13.81 24.04
C SER A 648 6.63 -15.27 23.61
N LEU A 649 5.87 -16.08 24.37
CA LEU A 649 5.60 -17.49 24.11
C LEU A 649 4.17 -17.72 23.66
#